data_AF-H3GVN2-F1
#
_entry.id   AF-H3GVN2-F1
#
_cell.length_a   1.000
_cell.length_b   1.000
_cell.length_c   1.000
_cell.angle_alpha   90.00
_cell.angle_beta   90.00
_cell.angle_gamma   90.00
#
_symmetry.space_group_name_H-M   'P 1'
#
loop_
_entity.id
_entity.type
_entity.pdbx_description
1 polymer ?
#
loop_
_entity_poly.entity_id
_entity_poly.type
_entity_poly.pdbx_seq_one_letter_code
_entity_poly.pdbx_strand_id
1 'polypeptide(L)'
;MRMSSARTGICSPTHLNPETWTSSSMAKLRVYFNESYPAGGVGYFGGTGLYTTHQFALEGASATPPYYPGFWMDYKLTDTLINKLSVVRFKANPKYYPPPKTICADNQLGCKDDCSKSEACTKRESEGKECLVIAMMYPEYDKAYFQAVVSNLGIAAYFCFIGYDGVDAYATEAESTDKPVIFIHWEPDLFHVKNKGKFDRIFLPRTDPERVKLATGDYGEHGYGGKTDNGVDVDYPSQMVAKFAASVVKDFPAGALFSQLTISNLELNNLMSEYIDASANDPDEWSPYFHAACNWAKTNYDTWSEWMDRLPVCTLETHIVSQVTGCGNDSSRREIRFSWKSPNPGNTSLPYECDGGVSSLPATFATSRSCDWIFDNHRIWSGWMDEKPECDLSFYDYNVSDCDSDALRTVQYFWKLPQESNSDYSGECEGGDKLPKTIQIDCEYMPTSSPSFAGMIVFAAIVAVLLAVAIVVVFKQRNAPIIRRSQYEMLLLMLFGGFFTTGAAIAYAGRPTKFLCGVRPVLICMGFTTIFGSLVIKSLRVYRVFLRSAMKRVKVTLFRILKILSIFYIGDIIIFIAWFGADFPEPTITTKDATEFRGTVDRISCSSSSFIFTALLIFWKAILLMLGLYLSFLIRNVSVEFQESPWIFGSVVVVVVGCLVVMPMSYLVDMRASTYYVFLACVLIICTILIMCLMLVPKMFRLKEETSSSASSTSMANSAKSRNSLVPAKPIASNLTNLTETDDVPRDEARKSSQKYQVKPLGGNTTNNSNSVMGDEGVSTTDQRN
;
A
#
# COMPACT_ATOMS: atom_id res chain seq x y z
N MET A 1 20.42 18.61 26.89
CA MET A 1 21.78 18.94 26.40
C MET A 1 22.60 17.66 26.40
N ARG A 2 23.40 17.37 25.36
CA ARG A 2 24.35 16.24 25.42
C ARG A 2 25.64 16.74 26.07
N MET A 3 25.85 16.46 27.36
CA MET A 3 27.13 16.76 28.00
C MET A 3 28.20 15.87 27.38
N SER A 4 29.36 16.45 27.04
CA SER A 4 30.40 15.74 26.30
C SER A 4 31.25 14.87 27.23
N SER A 5 31.32 13.57 26.93
CA SER A 5 32.23 12.61 27.58
C SER A 5 33.71 12.88 27.28
N ALA A 6 34.02 13.76 26.32
CA ALA A 6 35.40 14.07 25.93
C ALA A 6 36.18 14.92 26.95
N ARG A 7 35.57 15.33 28.06
CA ARG A 7 36.16 16.21 29.12
C ARG A 7 36.64 17.59 28.63
N THR A 8 36.35 17.99 27.39
CA THR A 8 36.67 19.31 26.78
C THR A 8 35.48 20.28 26.76
N GLY A 9 34.59 20.22 27.75
CA GLY A 9 33.35 20.99 27.76
C GLY A 9 33.54 22.48 27.99
N ILE A 10 32.97 23.32 27.13
CA ILE A 10 32.72 24.74 27.43
C ILE A 10 31.48 24.79 28.33
N CYS A 11 31.60 25.35 29.53
CA CYS A 11 30.43 25.66 30.36
C CYS A 11 29.61 26.77 29.71
N SER A 12 28.31 26.57 29.54
CA SER A 12 27.37 27.62 29.11
C SER A 12 26.39 27.93 30.25
N PRO A 13 26.18 29.20 30.61
CA PRO A 13 25.24 29.58 31.67
C PRO A 13 23.83 29.13 31.29
N THR A 14 23.23 28.31 32.14
CA THR A 14 21.90 27.71 31.93
C THR A 14 21.13 27.83 33.23
N HIS A 15 20.09 28.66 33.25
CA HIS A 15 19.41 29.03 34.49
C HIS A 15 18.23 28.11 34.80
N LEU A 16 18.33 27.40 35.91
CA LEU A 16 17.19 26.93 36.69
C LEU A 16 17.38 27.45 38.11
N ASN A 17 16.31 27.96 38.71
CA ASN A 17 16.31 28.43 40.10
C ASN A 17 15.52 27.43 40.96
N PRO A 18 16.16 26.36 41.49
CA PRO A 18 15.56 25.55 42.56
C PRO A 18 15.65 26.31 43.88
N GLU A 19 14.57 26.29 44.65
CA GLU A 19 14.51 26.79 46.02
C GLU A 19 15.20 25.80 46.97
N THR A 20 16.07 26.25 47.88
CA THR A 20 16.77 25.39 48.83
C THR A 20 16.34 25.65 50.27
N TRP A 21 15.66 24.70 50.89
CA TRP A 21 15.11 24.85 52.23
C TRP A 21 15.37 23.63 53.12
N THR A 22 15.41 23.86 54.43
CA THR A 22 15.50 22.79 55.44
C THR A 22 14.24 21.93 55.47
N SER A 23 14.38 20.67 55.89
CA SER A 23 13.25 19.75 56.05
C SER A 23 12.18 20.24 57.04
N SER A 24 12.55 21.06 58.02
CA SER A 24 11.59 21.72 58.94
C SER A 24 10.70 22.77 58.25
N SER A 25 11.21 23.45 57.22
CA SER A 25 10.49 24.47 56.46
C SER A 25 9.32 23.91 55.64
N MET A 26 9.25 22.59 55.45
CA MET A 26 8.16 21.89 54.76
C MET A 26 6.76 22.29 55.25
N ALA A 27 6.58 22.58 56.54
CA ALA A 27 5.28 22.99 57.08
C ALA A 27 4.79 24.32 56.47
N LYS A 28 5.70 25.26 56.21
CA LYS A 28 5.41 26.55 55.56
C LYS A 28 5.19 26.40 54.05
N LEU A 29 5.97 25.52 53.40
CA LEU A 29 5.93 25.30 51.94
C LEU A 29 4.70 24.53 51.44
N ARG A 30 3.91 23.89 52.32
CA ARG A 30 2.71 23.09 51.96
C ARG A 30 1.69 23.81 51.08
N VAL A 31 1.58 25.14 51.16
CA VAL A 31 0.67 25.93 50.29
C VAL A 31 1.03 25.84 48.81
N TYR A 32 2.28 25.56 48.46
CA TYR A 32 2.78 25.49 47.08
C TYR A 32 2.90 24.06 46.54
N PHE A 33 2.32 23.05 47.21
CA PHE A 33 2.54 21.62 46.88
C PHE A 33 1.95 21.17 45.53
N ASN A 34 1.06 21.96 44.92
CA ASN A 34 0.60 21.72 43.54
C ASN A 34 1.60 22.28 42.50
N GLU A 35 2.28 23.37 42.84
CA GLU A 35 3.14 24.16 41.95
C GLU A 35 4.63 23.78 42.06
N SER A 36 5.01 23.08 43.13
CA SER A 36 6.38 22.67 43.43
C SER A 36 6.46 21.22 43.92
N TYR A 37 7.61 20.58 43.68
CA TYR A 37 7.92 19.22 44.15
C TYR A 37 9.32 19.17 44.81
N PRO A 38 9.56 18.25 45.76
CA PRO A 38 10.88 18.03 46.33
C PRO A 38 11.80 17.36 45.30
N ALA A 39 12.82 18.08 44.85
CA ALA A 39 13.82 17.64 43.87
C ALA A 39 15.05 17.00 44.54
N GLY A 40 14.83 16.22 45.60
CA GLY A 40 15.87 15.52 46.38
C GLY A 40 16.65 16.42 47.36
N GLY A 41 17.52 15.79 48.16
CA GLY A 41 18.46 16.50 49.04
C GLY A 41 19.60 17.14 48.25
N VAL A 42 20.18 18.24 48.76
CA VAL A 42 21.41 18.84 48.22
C VAL A 42 22.63 17.92 48.43
N GLY A 43 22.54 17.00 49.40
CA GLY A 43 23.66 16.21 49.92
C GLY A 43 24.18 16.77 51.25
N TYR A 44 23.97 18.07 51.51
CA TYR A 44 24.37 18.72 52.74
C TYR A 44 23.36 18.55 53.90
N PHE A 45 23.91 18.36 55.09
CA PHE A 45 23.19 18.33 56.36
C PHE A 45 23.62 19.51 57.23
N GLY A 46 22.71 20.47 57.44
CA GLY A 46 22.91 21.64 58.27
C GLY A 46 22.39 21.47 59.70
N GLY A 47 22.48 22.54 60.50
CA GLY A 47 21.92 22.60 61.84
C GLY A 47 22.42 23.79 62.64
N THR A 48 21.51 24.47 63.33
CA THR A 48 21.82 25.55 64.26
C THR A 48 22.70 25.06 65.41
N GLY A 49 23.50 25.94 66.00
CA GLY A 49 24.32 25.64 67.18
C GLY A 49 24.67 26.88 67.98
N LEU A 50 25.16 26.67 69.20
CA LEU A 50 25.90 27.68 69.96
C LEU A 50 27.37 27.60 69.56
N TYR A 51 28.00 28.75 69.35
CA TYR A 51 29.40 28.87 68.93
C TYR A 51 30.18 29.81 69.86
N THR A 52 31.48 29.56 69.97
CA THR A 52 32.42 30.37 70.75
C THR A 52 33.75 30.51 70.02
N THR A 53 34.60 31.47 70.41
CA THR A 53 35.90 31.70 69.77
C THR A 53 36.87 30.55 70.04
N HIS A 54 37.55 30.04 68.99
CA HIS A 54 38.48 28.91 69.11
C HIS A 54 39.63 29.23 70.09
N GLN A 55 40.16 30.45 70.01
CA GLN A 55 41.16 30.95 70.96
C GLN A 55 40.70 30.88 72.42
N PHE A 56 39.40 31.12 72.69
CA PHE A 56 38.85 31.01 74.05
C PHE A 56 38.73 29.56 74.52
N ALA A 57 38.43 28.62 73.63
CA ALA A 57 38.47 27.19 73.94
C ALA A 57 39.91 26.72 74.28
N LEU A 58 40.91 27.19 73.53
CA LEU A 58 42.33 26.95 73.81
C LEU A 58 42.77 27.57 75.15
N GLU A 59 42.39 28.83 75.42
CA GLU A 59 42.64 29.47 76.73
C GLU A 59 42.07 28.65 77.89
N GLY A 60 40.83 28.17 77.77
CA GLY A 60 40.17 27.37 78.80
C GLY A 60 40.90 26.06 79.11
N ALA A 61 41.32 25.34 78.06
CA ALA A 61 42.12 24.12 78.22
C ALA A 61 43.49 24.37 78.86
N SER A 62 44.06 25.58 78.68
CA SER A 62 45.33 26.00 79.30
C SER A 62 45.19 26.55 80.73
N ALA A 63 43.97 26.79 81.21
CA ALA A 63 43.72 27.44 82.49
C ALA A 63 44.02 26.52 83.70
N THR A 64 44.11 27.10 84.90
CA THR A 64 44.33 26.36 86.15
C THR A 64 43.34 26.84 87.23
N PRO A 65 42.32 26.04 87.61
CA PRO A 65 41.92 24.77 86.97
C PRO A 65 41.45 24.99 85.51
N PRO A 66 41.58 23.97 84.64
CA PRO A 66 41.08 24.04 83.27
C PRO A 66 39.55 24.08 83.23
N TYR A 67 39.00 24.71 82.19
CA TYR A 67 37.57 24.74 81.88
C TYR A 67 37.40 24.68 80.35
N TYR A 68 36.29 24.15 79.87
CA TYR A 68 36.09 23.87 78.45
C TYR A 68 34.88 24.66 77.91
N PRO A 69 35.08 25.87 77.34
CA PRO A 69 34.01 26.62 76.67
C PRO A 69 33.29 25.83 75.58
N GLY A 70 33.96 24.86 74.94
CA GLY A 70 33.34 23.92 74.02
C GLY A 70 32.35 22.93 74.65
N PHE A 71 32.10 22.94 75.96
CA PHE A 71 31.21 21.98 76.63
C PHE A 71 30.25 22.63 77.64
N TRP A 72 28.96 22.30 77.53
CA TRP A 72 27.89 23.02 78.24
C TRP A 72 27.98 23.00 79.78
N MET A 73 28.58 21.97 80.39
CA MET A 73 28.55 21.79 81.84
C MET A 73 29.35 22.86 82.59
N ASP A 74 30.46 23.35 82.03
CA ASP A 74 31.34 24.28 82.76
C ASP A 74 30.70 25.65 82.94
N TYR A 75 29.78 26.05 82.04
CA TYR A 75 28.94 27.25 82.18
C TYR A 75 27.97 27.19 83.38
N LYS A 76 27.79 26.02 83.98
CA LYS A 76 27.00 25.81 85.21
C LYS A 76 27.87 25.71 86.46
N LEU A 77 29.12 25.28 86.32
CA LEU A 77 30.03 24.95 87.43
C LEU A 77 31.01 26.08 87.77
N THR A 78 31.36 26.94 86.81
CA THR A 78 32.56 27.77 86.90
C THR A 78 32.24 29.28 86.81
N ASP A 79 32.28 29.96 87.96
CA ASP A 79 32.02 31.41 88.06
C ASP A 79 32.97 32.27 87.19
N THR A 80 34.21 31.84 86.97
CA THR A 80 35.19 32.58 86.14
C THR A 80 34.84 32.57 84.65
N LEU A 81 34.22 31.50 84.17
CA LEU A 81 33.76 31.33 82.79
C LEU A 81 32.55 32.24 82.51
N ILE A 82 31.61 32.30 83.45
CA ILE A 82 30.46 33.22 83.40
C ILE A 82 30.94 34.68 83.38
N ASN A 83 31.86 35.05 84.29
CA ASN A 83 32.36 36.42 84.41
C ASN A 83 33.22 36.88 83.20
N LYS A 84 33.83 35.95 82.45
CA LYS A 84 34.48 36.28 81.17
C LYS A 84 33.48 36.74 80.11
N LEU A 85 32.26 36.19 80.12
CA LEU A 85 31.16 36.44 79.18
C LEU A 85 30.08 37.41 79.72
N SER A 86 30.46 38.29 80.65
CA SER A 86 29.59 39.22 81.36
C SER A 86 28.57 39.96 80.48
N VAL A 87 27.28 39.78 80.77
CA VAL A 87 26.19 40.56 80.15
C VAL A 87 26.31 42.07 80.42
N VAL A 88 26.91 42.47 81.55
CA VAL A 88 27.10 43.88 81.91
C VAL A 88 28.05 44.55 80.91
N ARG A 89 29.13 43.86 80.53
CA ARG A 89 30.08 44.34 79.50
C ARG A 89 29.44 44.42 78.11
N PHE A 90 28.56 43.47 77.78
CA PHE A 90 27.82 43.47 76.53
C PHE A 90 26.81 44.63 76.45
N LYS A 91 25.95 44.79 77.46
CA LYS A 91 24.97 45.88 77.50
C LYS A 91 25.61 47.28 77.62
N ALA A 92 26.88 47.35 78.01
CA ALA A 92 27.68 48.57 77.99
C ALA A 92 28.36 48.88 76.63
N ASN A 93 28.18 48.05 75.59
CA ASN A 93 28.77 48.25 74.27
C ASN A 93 27.75 48.87 73.27
N PRO A 94 27.77 50.20 73.05
CA PRO A 94 26.78 50.89 72.21
C PRO A 94 26.90 50.56 70.71
N LYS A 95 27.88 49.76 70.28
CA LYS A 95 27.98 49.26 68.90
C LYS A 95 26.97 48.14 68.61
N TYR A 96 26.55 47.39 69.63
CA TYR A 96 25.68 46.21 69.49
C TYR A 96 24.44 46.25 70.37
N TYR A 97 24.43 47.02 71.47
CA TYR A 97 23.31 47.07 72.39
C TYR A 97 23.02 48.50 72.91
N PRO A 98 21.76 48.96 72.93
CA PRO A 98 20.58 48.31 72.33
C PRO A 98 20.69 48.26 70.79
N PRO A 99 20.01 47.31 70.12
CA PRO A 99 20.05 47.20 68.67
C PRO A 99 19.43 48.43 67.97
N PRO A 100 19.83 48.77 66.72
CA PRO A 100 19.33 49.96 66.01
C PRO A 100 17.82 49.96 65.69
N LYS A 101 17.15 48.82 65.87
CA LYS A 101 15.70 48.60 65.80
C LYS A 101 15.38 47.60 66.91
N THR A 102 14.22 47.69 67.54
CA THR A 102 13.74 46.63 68.44
C THR A 102 13.58 45.33 67.63
N ILE A 103 14.21 44.26 68.12
CA ILE A 103 14.25 42.92 67.51
C ILE A 103 13.41 41.94 68.32
N CYS A 104 13.39 42.07 69.66
CA CYS A 104 12.51 41.31 70.53
C CYS A 104 11.73 42.26 71.45
N ALA A 105 10.46 42.48 71.14
CA ALA A 105 9.62 43.41 71.90
C ALA A 105 9.37 42.94 73.34
N ASP A 106 9.20 43.89 74.27
CA ASP A 106 8.91 43.57 75.67
C ASP A 106 7.71 42.61 75.80
N ASN A 107 7.88 41.57 76.60
CA ASN A 107 6.97 40.42 76.84
C ASN A 107 6.88 39.41 75.68
N GLN A 108 7.41 39.66 74.48
CA GLN A 108 7.56 38.66 73.43
C GLN A 108 8.69 37.70 73.80
N LEU A 109 8.47 36.37 73.79
CA LEU A 109 9.48 35.36 74.20
C LEU A 109 10.16 35.67 75.55
N GLY A 110 9.43 36.25 76.50
CA GLY A 110 9.99 36.68 77.79
C GLY A 110 11.08 37.75 77.69
N CYS A 111 11.16 38.50 76.59
CA CYS A 111 12.09 39.60 76.40
C CYS A 111 11.71 40.82 77.24
N LYS A 112 12.73 41.59 77.62
CA LYS A 112 12.65 42.94 78.11
C LYS A 112 13.94 43.67 77.70
N ASP A 113 13.81 44.86 77.13
CA ASP A 113 14.96 45.63 76.62
C ASP A 113 15.78 44.76 75.61
N ASP A 114 15.11 44.20 74.59
CA ASP A 114 15.68 43.33 73.54
C ASP A 114 16.42 42.05 74.00
N CYS A 115 16.36 41.68 75.29
CA CYS A 115 16.88 40.41 75.80
C CYS A 115 15.87 39.65 76.65
N SER A 116 15.86 38.32 76.61
CA SER A 116 15.32 37.49 77.69
C SER A 116 16.44 36.91 78.57
N LYS A 117 16.11 36.18 79.63
CA LYS A 117 17.09 35.51 80.51
C LYS A 117 16.52 34.21 81.10
N SER A 118 17.39 33.36 81.65
CA SER A 118 16.99 32.10 82.32
C SER A 118 16.60 32.28 83.80
N GLU A 119 15.79 31.36 84.34
CA GLU A 119 15.50 31.25 85.78
C GLU A 119 16.80 31.19 86.62
N ALA A 120 17.80 30.43 86.14
CA ALA A 120 19.11 30.34 86.76
C ALA A 120 19.83 31.70 86.80
N CYS A 121 19.64 32.56 85.79
CA CYS A 121 20.13 33.93 85.83
C CYS A 121 19.38 34.81 86.84
N THR A 122 18.04 34.74 86.87
CA THR A 122 17.21 35.48 87.86
C THR A 122 17.63 35.17 89.30
N LYS A 123 17.91 33.89 89.60
CA LYS A 123 18.43 33.47 90.90
C LYS A 123 19.86 34.01 91.14
N ARG A 124 20.73 33.93 90.13
CA ARG A 124 22.13 34.37 90.24
C ARG A 124 22.27 35.89 90.48
N GLU A 125 21.41 36.70 89.85
CA GLU A 125 21.35 38.14 90.09
C GLU A 125 20.86 38.47 91.52
N SER A 126 19.93 37.68 92.09
CA SER A 126 19.50 37.89 93.49
C SER A 126 20.56 37.46 94.52
N GLU A 127 21.52 36.61 94.12
CA GLU A 127 22.76 36.32 94.85
C GLU A 127 23.86 37.39 94.62
N GLY A 128 23.59 38.45 93.85
CA GLY A 128 24.52 39.54 93.56
C GLY A 128 25.63 39.20 92.54
N LYS A 129 25.44 38.16 91.73
CA LYS A 129 26.42 37.71 90.71
C LYS A 129 25.96 38.04 89.29
N GLU A 130 26.91 38.29 88.40
CA GLU A 130 26.64 38.54 86.97
C GLU A 130 26.30 37.26 86.19
N CYS A 131 25.45 37.37 85.18
CA CYS A 131 25.15 36.30 84.20
C CYS A 131 26.00 36.44 82.93
N LEU A 132 26.12 35.34 82.17
CA LEU A 132 26.72 35.38 80.83
C LEU A 132 25.72 35.90 79.79
N VAL A 133 26.20 36.39 78.66
CA VAL A 133 25.38 36.69 77.47
C VAL A 133 25.54 35.63 76.39
N ILE A 134 24.43 35.32 75.72
CA ILE A 134 24.37 34.65 74.43
C ILE A 134 23.78 35.67 73.45
N ALA A 135 24.53 35.97 72.38
CA ALA A 135 24.04 36.79 71.29
C ALA A 135 23.10 35.97 70.38
N MET A 136 21.88 36.49 70.21
CA MET A 136 20.81 35.87 69.45
C MET A 136 20.60 36.65 68.15
N MET A 137 20.23 35.93 67.08
CA MET A 137 19.94 36.52 65.77
C MET A 137 18.54 37.18 65.76
N TYR A 138 17.54 36.52 65.17
CA TYR A 138 16.13 36.96 65.16
C TYR A 138 15.24 35.98 65.96
N PRO A 139 14.19 36.44 66.66
CA PRO A 139 13.34 35.59 67.49
C PRO A 139 12.51 34.55 66.71
N GLU A 140 12.31 34.74 65.40
CA GLU A 140 11.68 33.72 64.54
C GLU A 140 12.62 32.60 64.08
N TYR A 141 13.94 32.75 64.23
CA TYR A 141 14.89 31.66 63.96
C TYR A 141 14.93 30.72 65.15
N ASP A 142 14.61 29.45 64.91
CA ASP A 142 14.52 28.39 65.92
C ASP A 142 13.81 28.81 67.21
N LYS A 143 12.68 29.50 67.02
CA LYS A 143 11.85 30.16 68.05
C LYS A 143 11.86 29.38 69.36
N ALA A 144 12.37 30.04 70.40
CA ALA A 144 12.53 29.55 71.78
C ALA A 144 13.49 28.37 72.04
N TYR A 145 14.03 27.69 71.02
CA TYR A 145 14.72 26.40 71.21
C TYR A 145 15.93 26.50 72.14
N PHE A 146 16.90 27.36 71.82
CA PHE A 146 18.12 27.49 72.62
C PHE A 146 17.88 28.18 73.97
N GLN A 147 16.90 29.09 74.05
CA GLN A 147 16.49 29.72 75.30
C GLN A 147 15.98 28.65 76.29
N ALA A 148 15.16 27.71 75.81
CA ALA A 148 14.70 26.58 76.59
C ALA A 148 15.85 25.63 76.97
N VAL A 149 16.66 25.17 76.01
CA VAL A 149 17.78 24.25 76.28
C VAL A 149 18.75 24.81 77.33
N VAL A 150 19.25 26.03 77.15
CA VAL A 150 20.21 26.65 78.07
C VAL A 150 19.59 26.85 79.47
N SER A 151 18.30 27.16 79.55
CA SER A 151 17.57 27.31 80.81
C SER A 151 17.32 25.99 81.53
N ASN A 152 16.90 24.94 80.81
CA ASN A 152 16.65 23.60 81.35
C ASN A 152 17.93 22.93 81.83
N LEU A 153 19.07 23.21 81.18
CA LEU A 153 20.39 22.80 81.66
C LEU A 153 20.82 23.57 82.92
N GLY A 154 20.13 24.67 83.28
CA GLY A 154 20.39 25.47 84.47
C GLY A 154 21.57 26.43 84.32
N ILE A 155 21.86 26.89 83.10
CA ILE A 155 22.92 27.86 82.81
C ILE A 155 22.38 29.29 83.03
N ALA A 156 23.13 30.11 83.75
CA ALA A 156 22.74 31.48 84.10
C ALA A 156 23.06 32.47 82.97
N ALA A 157 22.18 32.53 81.97
CA ALA A 157 22.37 33.26 80.72
C ALA A 157 21.29 34.35 80.48
N TYR A 158 21.72 35.41 79.79
CA TYR A 158 20.88 36.31 79.00
C TYR A 158 20.88 35.89 77.54
N PHE A 159 19.75 36.06 76.87
CA PHE A 159 19.54 35.81 75.44
C PHE A 159 19.21 37.15 74.78
N CYS A 160 20.22 37.84 74.24
CA CYS A 160 20.07 39.20 73.71
C CYS A 160 20.00 39.23 72.18
N PHE A 161 18.93 39.77 71.62
CA PHE A 161 18.68 39.80 70.18
C PHE A 161 19.32 41.00 69.51
N ILE A 162 20.27 40.75 68.60
CA ILE A 162 20.99 41.79 67.84
C ILE A 162 20.90 41.61 66.32
N GLY A 163 20.11 40.63 65.85
CA GLY A 163 19.90 40.36 64.43
C GLY A 163 21.05 39.59 63.77
N TYR A 164 20.85 39.18 62.52
CA TYR A 164 21.85 38.44 61.74
C TYR A 164 23.17 39.21 61.66
N ASP A 165 23.17 40.38 60.99
CA ASP A 165 24.38 41.19 60.77
C ASP A 165 25.05 41.62 62.08
N GLY A 166 24.26 41.80 63.15
CA GLY A 166 24.75 42.14 64.48
C GLY A 166 25.50 40.99 65.14
N VAL A 167 25.02 39.75 65.00
CA VAL A 167 25.71 38.55 65.48
C VAL A 167 27.02 38.35 64.71
N ASP A 168 26.99 38.37 63.38
CA ASP A 168 28.18 38.22 62.52
C ASP A 168 29.26 39.24 62.88
N ALA A 169 28.88 40.51 62.97
CA ALA A 169 29.80 41.59 63.30
C ALA A 169 30.29 41.51 64.76
N TYR A 170 29.49 41.00 65.71
CA TYR A 170 29.88 40.85 67.10
C TYR A 170 30.86 39.68 67.30
N ALA A 171 30.55 38.52 66.71
CA ALA A 171 31.43 37.36 66.72
C ALA A 171 32.77 37.64 66.04
N THR A 172 32.75 38.31 64.88
CA THR A 172 33.99 38.67 64.14
C THR A 172 34.82 39.72 64.88
N GLU A 173 34.22 40.73 65.53
CA GLU A 173 35.01 41.65 66.38
C GLU A 173 35.60 40.89 67.57
N ALA A 174 34.82 40.05 68.24
CA ALA A 174 35.29 39.29 69.40
C ALA A 174 36.50 38.42 69.05
N GLU A 175 36.45 37.70 67.92
CA GLU A 175 37.59 36.92 67.43
C GLU A 175 38.80 37.79 67.09
N SER A 176 38.64 38.84 66.29
CA SER A 176 39.74 39.75 65.91
C SER A 176 40.36 40.56 67.07
N THR A 177 39.83 40.42 68.29
CA THR A 177 40.30 41.09 69.50
C THR A 177 40.53 40.14 70.68
N ASP A 178 40.65 38.83 70.42
CA ASP A 178 40.88 37.76 71.40
C ASP A 178 39.88 37.75 72.58
N LYS A 179 38.63 38.15 72.33
CA LYS A 179 37.56 38.18 73.33
C LYS A 179 36.74 36.89 73.35
N PRO A 180 36.29 36.43 74.53
CA PRO A 180 35.29 35.38 74.65
C PRO A 180 33.92 35.87 74.19
N VAL A 181 33.19 35.03 73.45
CA VAL A 181 31.81 35.28 73.01
C VAL A 181 31.01 33.98 73.02
N ILE A 182 29.69 34.06 73.23
CA ILE A 182 28.77 33.00 72.82
C ILE A 182 27.71 33.61 71.91
N PHE A 183 27.45 32.97 70.78
CA PHE A 183 26.40 33.35 69.84
C PHE A 183 25.69 32.12 69.28
N ILE A 184 24.46 32.29 68.82
CA ILE A 184 23.77 31.29 67.99
C ILE A 184 24.10 31.55 66.52
N HIS A 185 24.38 30.49 65.76
CA HIS A 185 24.46 30.58 64.31
C HIS A 185 23.97 29.30 63.62
N TRP A 186 23.73 29.38 62.30
CA TRP A 186 23.43 28.26 61.43
C TRP A 186 24.67 27.79 60.65
N GLU A 187 24.78 26.49 60.39
CA GLU A 187 25.65 25.91 59.37
C GLU A 187 24.78 25.07 58.39
N PRO A 188 25.07 25.06 57.07
CA PRO A 188 26.13 25.80 56.39
C PRO A 188 25.77 27.29 56.26
N ASP A 189 26.78 28.14 56.40
CA ASP A 189 26.68 29.56 56.06
C ASP A 189 28.04 30.13 55.62
N LEU A 190 28.04 31.17 54.78
CA LEU A 190 29.24 31.87 54.32
C LEU A 190 30.05 32.45 55.48
N PHE A 191 29.43 32.81 56.61
CA PHE A 191 30.11 33.22 57.85
C PHE A 191 31.13 32.17 58.31
N HIS A 192 30.74 30.90 58.36
CA HIS A 192 31.58 29.79 58.83
C HIS A 192 32.66 29.41 57.80
N VAL A 193 32.37 29.54 56.51
CA VAL A 193 33.36 29.30 55.44
C VAL A 193 34.42 30.41 55.43
N LYS A 194 34.01 31.67 55.57
CA LYS A 194 34.90 32.84 55.67
C LYS A 194 35.74 32.82 56.95
N ASN A 195 35.18 32.32 58.06
CA ASN A 195 35.85 32.24 59.35
C ASN A 195 36.28 30.80 59.72
N LYS A 196 36.68 30.01 58.72
CA LYS A 196 37.04 28.60 58.86
C LYS A 196 38.11 28.37 59.94
N GLY A 197 37.77 27.61 60.98
CA GLY A 197 38.66 27.27 62.10
C GLY A 197 38.81 28.36 63.18
N LYS A 198 38.02 29.45 63.11
CA LYS A 198 38.05 30.54 64.09
C LYS A 198 37.05 30.39 65.24
N PHE A 199 36.01 29.59 65.05
CA PHE A 199 34.95 29.35 66.02
C PHE A 199 34.73 27.86 66.23
N ASP A 200 34.49 27.46 67.48
CA ASP A 200 34.13 26.09 67.87
C ASP A 200 32.66 26.03 68.24
N ARG A 201 31.98 24.94 67.85
CA ARG A 201 30.61 24.62 68.31
C ARG A 201 30.66 24.15 69.76
N ILE A 202 29.80 24.72 70.61
CA ILE A 202 29.62 24.28 72.00
C ILE A 202 28.79 22.99 72.01
N PHE A 203 29.37 21.91 72.51
CA PHE A 203 28.68 20.64 72.70
C PHE A 203 27.65 20.75 73.84
N LEU A 204 26.38 20.83 73.44
CA LEU A 204 25.18 20.60 74.27
C LEU A 204 24.94 19.08 74.44
N PRO A 205 23.98 18.62 75.28
CA PRO A 205 23.65 17.19 75.35
C PRO A 205 23.20 16.66 73.99
N ARG A 206 23.68 15.48 73.60
CA ARG A 206 23.42 14.87 72.29
C ARG A 206 21.92 14.89 71.93
N THR A 207 21.61 15.37 70.72
CA THR A 207 20.27 15.33 70.11
C THR A 207 19.61 13.96 70.26
N ASP A 208 18.39 13.97 70.78
CA ASP A 208 17.51 12.81 70.95
C ASP A 208 16.14 13.14 70.33
N PRO A 209 15.67 12.42 69.30
CA PRO A 209 14.39 12.68 68.64
C PRO A 209 13.15 12.64 69.55
N GLU A 210 13.21 12.03 70.74
CA GLU A 210 12.11 12.08 71.70
C GLU A 210 12.13 13.37 72.53
N ARG A 211 13.31 13.82 72.98
CA ARG A 211 13.48 15.09 73.70
C ARG A 211 13.36 16.32 72.80
N VAL A 212 13.76 16.22 71.53
CA VAL A 212 13.51 17.27 70.52
C VAL A 212 12.00 17.53 70.34
N LYS A 213 11.13 16.53 70.47
CA LYS A 213 9.67 16.70 70.39
C LYS A 213 9.06 17.42 71.59
N LEU A 214 9.82 17.62 72.68
CA LEU A 214 9.40 18.43 73.83
C LEU A 214 9.52 19.94 73.56
N ALA A 215 10.10 20.33 72.42
CA ALA A 215 10.19 21.72 71.99
C ALA A 215 8.80 22.28 71.67
N THR A 216 8.23 23.07 72.58
CA THR A 216 6.93 23.74 72.37
C THR A 216 7.02 24.87 71.35
N GLY A 217 8.22 25.47 71.23
CA GLY A 217 8.45 26.67 70.44
C GLY A 217 8.09 27.96 71.17
N ASP A 218 7.75 27.93 72.45
CA ASP A 218 7.50 29.11 73.30
C ASP A 218 8.54 29.25 74.42
N TYR A 219 8.68 30.45 74.98
CA TYR A 219 9.61 30.74 76.09
C TYR A 219 9.15 32.02 76.82
N GLY A 220 9.43 32.11 78.12
CA GLY A 220 9.06 33.26 78.94
C GLY A 220 7.56 33.33 79.24
N GLU A 221 6.88 32.19 79.18
CA GLU A 221 5.46 32.01 79.42
C GLU A 221 5.06 32.49 80.83
N HIS A 222 5.98 32.33 81.79
CA HIS A 222 5.86 32.78 83.19
C HIS A 222 6.54 34.14 83.44
N GLY A 223 6.81 34.92 82.39
CA GLY A 223 7.38 36.27 82.44
C GLY A 223 8.91 36.33 82.38
N TYR A 224 9.44 37.56 82.48
CA TYR A 224 10.86 37.89 82.29
C TYR A 224 11.77 37.17 83.32
N GLY A 225 12.51 36.16 82.85
CA GLY A 225 13.38 35.35 83.70
C GLY A 225 12.66 34.35 84.61
N GLY A 226 11.40 34.02 84.31
CA GLY A 226 10.73 32.87 84.90
C GLY A 226 11.28 31.55 84.37
N LYS A 227 10.78 30.44 84.92
CA LYS A 227 10.96 29.12 84.33
C LYS A 227 10.11 29.00 83.05
N THR A 228 10.53 28.20 82.08
CA THR A 228 9.76 27.87 80.88
C THR A 228 9.08 26.50 81.00
N ASP A 229 7.95 26.31 80.30
CA ASP A 229 7.29 25.01 80.17
C ASP A 229 7.81 24.22 78.94
N ASN A 230 8.60 24.88 78.09
CA ASN A 230 9.28 24.28 76.93
C ASN A 230 10.34 23.26 77.38
N GLY A 231 10.03 21.97 77.25
CA GLY A 231 10.78 20.88 77.89
C GLY A 231 12.04 20.40 77.18
N VAL A 232 12.50 21.08 76.13
CA VAL A 232 13.68 20.64 75.35
C VAL A 232 15.00 20.99 76.04
N ASP A 233 15.92 20.02 76.08
CA ASP A 233 17.18 20.09 76.84
C ASP A 233 18.36 19.39 76.12
N VAL A 234 18.29 19.30 74.78
CA VAL A 234 19.28 18.64 73.90
C VAL A 234 19.70 19.56 72.74
N ASP A 235 20.85 19.27 72.12
CA ASP A 235 21.34 20.01 70.95
C ASP A 235 20.39 19.89 69.76
N TYR A 236 20.35 20.97 68.97
CA TYR A 236 19.46 21.12 67.83
C TYR A 236 19.68 20.02 66.78
N PRO A 237 18.62 19.39 66.25
CA PRO A 237 18.76 18.29 65.30
C PRO A 237 19.36 18.74 63.97
N SER A 238 20.31 17.97 63.44
CA SER A 238 20.79 18.18 62.08
C SER A 238 19.67 17.91 61.06
N GLN A 239 19.56 18.79 60.06
CA GLN A 239 18.50 18.78 59.05
C GLN A 239 19.11 18.73 57.65
N MET A 240 18.58 17.84 56.80
CA MET A 240 18.91 17.83 55.38
C MET A 240 18.42 19.13 54.73
N VAL A 241 19.29 19.75 53.93
CA VAL A 241 18.89 20.82 53.00
C VAL A 241 18.33 20.16 51.74
N ALA A 242 17.09 20.48 51.39
CA ALA A 242 16.37 19.91 50.26
C ALA A 242 16.14 20.94 49.14
N LYS A 243 16.16 20.48 47.90
CA LYS A 243 15.81 21.26 46.71
C LYS A 243 14.31 21.18 46.47
N PHE A 244 13.70 22.28 46.06
CA PHE A 244 12.32 22.37 45.63
C PHE A 244 12.29 23.02 44.24
N ALA A 245 11.65 22.36 43.29
CA ALA A 245 11.58 22.81 41.91
C ALA A 245 10.11 22.91 41.46
N ALA A 246 9.83 23.79 40.50
CA ALA A 246 8.48 23.95 39.97
C ALA A 246 8.00 22.65 39.29
N SER A 247 6.75 22.26 39.49
CA SER A 247 6.16 21.02 38.94
C SER A 247 6.33 20.88 37.43
N VAL A 248 6.39 22.01 36.70
CA VAL A 248 6.59 22.05 35.24
C VAL A 248 7.95 21.49 34.78
N VAL A 249 8.99 21.48 35.62
CA VAL A 249 10.31 20.93 35.25
C VAL A 249 10.53 19.47 35.66
N LYS A 250 9.51 18.84 36.28
CA LYS A 250 9.58 17.47 36.80
C LYS A 250 9.79 16.43 35.69
N ASP A 251 9.08 16.57 34.59
CA ASP A 251 9.04 15.59 33.50
C ASP A 251 10.02 15.92 32.36
N PHE A 252 10.84 16.98 32.49
CA PHE A 252 11.94 17.24 31.57
C PHE A 252 13.13 16.31 31.87
N PRO A 253 13.97 15.95 30.88
CA PRO A 253 15.18 15.14 31.11
C PRO A 253 16.16 15.71 32.15
N ALA A 254 16.12 17.02 32.40
CA ALA A 254 16.92 17.66 33.45
C ALA A 254 16.38 17.40 34.87
N GLY A 255 15.08 17.11 35.04
CA GLY A 255 14.47 16.82 36.34
C GLY A 255 15.07 15.58 37.01
N ALA A 256 15.42 14.56 36.23
CA ALA A 256 16.16 13.38 36.70
C ALA A 256 17.54 13.78 37.25
N LEU A 257 18.34 14.50 36.45
CA LEU A 257 19.65 15.03 36.85
C LEU A 257 19.57 15.87 38.14
N PHE A 258 18.61 16.79 38.24
CA PHE A 258 18.44 17.63 39.45
C PHE A 258 18.01 16.82 40.68
N SER A 259 17.29 15.70 40.51
CA SER A 259 16.96 14.80 41.61
C SER A 259 18.18 14.03 42.15
N GLN A 260 19.12 13.67 41.26
CA GLN A 260 20.33 12.90 41.58
C GLN A 260 21.50 13.77 42.06
N LEU A 261 21.59 15.03 41.62
CA LEU A 261 22.61 16.01 42.02
C LEU A 261 22.73 16.10 43.54
N THR A 262 23.80 15.52 44.08
CA THR A 262 24.06 15.40 45.52
C THR A 262 25.53 15.64 45.81
N ILE A 263 25.84 16.75 46.47
CA ILE A 263 27.19 17.25 46.71
C ILE A 263 27.56 16.96 48.18
N SER A 264 28.75 16.40 48.43
CA SER A 264 29.18 16.11 49.80
C SER A 264 29.46 17.39 50.60
N ASN A 265 29.43 17.31 51.94
CA ASN A 265 29.76 18.45 52.80
C ASN A 265 31.14 19.05 52.51
N LEU A 266 32.12 18.24 52.10
CA LEU A 266 33.46 18.70 51.75
C LEU A 266 33.45 19.48 50.43
N GLU A 267 32.80 18.93 49.39
CA GLU A 267 32.69 19.59 48.09
C GLU A 267 31.89 20.88 48.16
N LEU A 268 30.79 20.94 48.93
CA LEU A 268 30.01 22.17 49.08
C LEU A 268 30.81 23.24 49.84
N ASN A 269 31.56 22.87 50.87
CA ASN A 269 32.44 23.79 51.58
C ASN A 269 33.59 24.30 50.68
N ASN A 270 34.11 23.47 49.79
CA ASN A 270 35.08 23.89 48.77
C ASN A 270 34.43 24.83 47.74
N LEU A 271 33.23 24.53 47.25
CA LEU A 271 32.47 25.35 46.30
C LEU A 271 32.13 26.73 46.88
N MET A 272 31.72 26.79 48.15
CA MET A 272 31.50 28.05 48.87
C MET A 272 32.79 28.83 49.10
N SER A 273 33.93 28.14 49.30
CA SER A 273 35.25 28.79 49.39
C SER A 273 35.65 29.39 48.04
N GLU A 274 35.54 28.63 46.95
CA GLU A 274 35.86 29.10 45.59
C GLU A 274 34.92 30.24 45.14
N TYR A 275 33.65 30.23 45.55
CA TYR A 275 32.74 31.37 45.36
C TYR A 275 33.22 32.63 46.12
N ILE A 276 33.64 32.50 47.38
CA ILE A 276 34.19 33.62 48.16
C ILE A 276 35.47 34.14 47.52
N ASP A 277 36.37 33.25 47.10
CA ASP A 277 37.62 33.63 46.44
C ASP A 277 37.37 34.34 45.10
N ALA A 278 36.45 33.85 44.26
CA ALA A 278 36.08 34.52 43.02
C ALA A 278 35.48 35.92 43.28
N SER A 279 34.55 36.02 44.23
CA SER A 279 33.88 37.27 44.63
C SER A 279 34.81 38.29 45.31
N ALA A 280 35.92 37.84 45.91
CA ALA A 280 36.89 38.70 46.60
C ALA A 280 38.06 39.16 45.71
N ASN A 281 38.46 38.35 44.71
CA ASN A 281 39.63 38.65 43.88
C ASN A 281 39.30 39.46 42.61
N ASP A 282 38.08 39.39 42.08
CA ASP A 282 37.66 40.16 40.90
C ASP A 282 36.29 40.83 41.13
N PRO A 283 36.25 42.14 41.46
CA PRO A 283 35.00 42.89 41.62
C PRO A 283 34.17 43.07 40.34
N ASP A 284 34.76 42.83 39.16
CA ASP A 284 34.09 42.94 37.85
C ASP A 284 33.63 41.56 37.32
N GLU A 285 33.87 40.46 38.04
CA GLU A 285 33.38 39.12 37.72
C GLU A 285 31.84 39.09 37.80
N TRP A 286 31.20 39.04 36.64
CA TRP A 286 29.74 39.09 36.46
C TRP A 286 29.00 37.90 37.08
N SER A 287 29.68 36.77 37.33
CA SER A 287 29.03 35.59 37.92
C SER A 287 29.99 34.66 38.69
N PRO A 288 30.46 35.05 39.89
CA PRO A 288 31.38 34.23 40.69
C PRO A 288 30.77 32.87 41.09
N TYR A 289 29.44 32.80 41.26
CA TYR A 289 28.71 31.53 41.45
C TYR A 289 28.86 30.58 40.26
N PHE A 290 28.76 31.09 39.03
CA PHE A 290 28.94 30.29 37.81
C PHE A 290 30.41 29.89 37.61
N HIS A 291 31.35 30.77 37.97
CA HIS A 291 32.79 30.47 37.96
C HIS A 291 33.08 29.21 38.80
N ALA A 292 32.72 29.24 40.09
CA ALA A 292 32.92 28.13 41.02
C ALA A 292 32.17 26.85 40.56
N ALA A 293 30.90 26.97 40.19
CA ALA A 293 30.12 25.81 39.72
C ALA A 293 30.70 25.18 38.43
N CYS A 294 31.21 25.99 37.51
CA CYS A 294 31.86 25.54 36.28
C CYS A 294 33.21 24.85 36.56
N ASN A 295 34.00 25.35 37.52
CA ASN A 295 35.26 24.72 37.92
C ASN A 295 35.03 23.40 38.67
N TRP A 296 34.07 23.34 39.59
CA TRP A 296 33.63 22.10 40.21
C TRP A 296 33.15 21.08 39.15
N ALA A 297 32.38 21.50 38.15
CA ALA A 297 31.91 20.63 37.08
C ALA A 297 33.05 20.13 36.16
N LYS A 298 34.06 20.96 35.85
CA LYS A 298 35.25 20.51 35.09
C LYS A 298 36.07 19.45 35.84
N THR A 299 36.19 19.60 37.16
CA THR A 299 37.07 18.78 38.00
C THR A 299 36.43 17.47 38.45
N ASN A 300 35.12 17.46 38.75
CA ASN A 300 34.41 16.31 39.32
C ASN A 300 33.58 15.53 38.29
N TYR A 301 34.13 15.35 37.07
CA TYR A 301 33.47 14.61 35.98
C TYR A 301 32.95 13.25 36.42
N ASP A 302 33.80 12.47 37.12
CA ASP A 302 33.45 11.10 37.49
C ASP A 302 32.21 11.08 38.42
N THR A 303 32.13 12.02 39.37
CA THR A 303 30.97 12.21 40.27
C THR A 303 29.66 12.51 39.54
N TRP A 304 29.61 13.56 38.69
CA TRP A 304 28.34 13.94 38.03
C TRP A 304 28.02 13.10 36.79
N SER A 305 28.98 12.34 36.25
CA SER A 305 28.71 11.41 35.15
C SER A 305 27.78 10.25 35.56
N GLU A 306 27.74 9.89 36.85
CA GLU A 306 26.79 8.92 37.40
C GLU A 306 25.36 9.47 37.49
N TRP A 307 25.19 10.79 37.55
CA TRP A 307 23.87 11.46 37.63
C TRP A 307 23.16 11.62 36.27
N MET A 308 23.76 11.11 35.20
CA MET A 308 23.22 11.15 33.85
C MET A 308 22.84 9.75 33.37
N ASP A 309 21.56 9.55 33.05
CA ASP A 309 21.12 8.36 32.35
C ASP A 309 21.88 8.19 31.03
N ARG A 310 22.36 6.96 30.77
CA ARG A 310 23.01 6.64 29.50
C ARG A 310 21.98 6.70 28.36
N LEU A 311 22.38 7.25 27.21
CA LEU A 311 21.54 7.23 26.02
C LEU A 311 21.16 5.78 25.64
N PRO A 312 19.94 5.55 25.13
CA PRO A 312 19.52 4.24 24.66
C PRO A 312 20.39 3.76 23.49
N VAL A 313 20.39 2.45 23.26
CA VAL A 313 21.06 1.82 22.12
C VAL A 313 20.33 2.19 20.82
N CYS A 314 21.07 2.58 19.78
CA CYS A 314 20.49 2.90 18.48
C CYS A 314 19.90 1.65 17.81
N THR A 315 18.60 1.70 17.52
CA THR A 315 17.84 0.64 16.80
C THR A 315 17.06 1.24 15.63
N LEU A 316 16.84 0.42 14.60
CA LEU A 316 16.21 0.85 13.34
C LEU A 316 14.79 1.40 13.54
N GLU A 317 13.89 0.64 14.20
CA GLU A 317 12.46 0.97 14.31
C GLU A 317 12.18 2.32 15.01
N THR A 318 13.06 2.80 15.90
CA THR A 318 12.78 3.98 16.73
C THR A 318 13.65 5.20 16.42
N HIS A 319 14.86 5.01 15.89
CA HIS A 319 15.86 6.08 15.68
C HIS A 319 16.15 6.39 14.20
N ILE A 320 15.77 5.51 13.27
CA ILE A 320 15.99 5.69 11.82
C ILE A 320 14.63 5.85 11.13
N VAL A 321 14.56 6.69 10.10
CA VAL A 321 13.40 6.84 9.23
C VAL A 321 13.75 6.53 7.78
N SER A 322 12.86 5.82 7.10
CA SER A 322 12.97 5.46 5.69
C SER A 322 12.14 6.40 4.81
N GLN A 323 12.76 7.04 3.83
CA GLN A 323 12.11 7.83 2.80
C GLN A 323 12.09 7.07 1.47
N VAL A 324 10.89 6.78 0.97
CA VAL A 324 10.69 6.17 -0.36
C VAL A 324 10.72 7.27 -1.43
N THR A 325 11.43 7.01 -2.53
CA THR A 325 11.50 7.91 -3.69
C THR A 325 11.14 7.15 -4.97
N GLY A 326 10.50 7.83 -5.94
CA GLY A 326 9.94 7.19 -7.15
C GLY A 326 8.44 6.86 -7.10
N CYS A 327 7.67 7.51 -6.22
CA CYS A 327 6.21 7.31 -6.09
C CYS A 327 5.34 8.32 -6.88
N GLY A 328 5.92 9.42 -7.38
CA GLY A 328 5.16 10.49 -8.07
C GLY A 328 5.04 10.35 -9.59
N ASN A 329 5.79 9.42 -10.18
CA ASN A 329 5.76 9.03 -11.60
C ASN A 329 5.67 7.50 -11.65
N ASP A 330 5.24 6.93 -12.78
CA ASP A 330 5.22 5.48 -13.03
C ASP A 330 6.63 4.87 -13.26
N SER A 331 7.65 5.36 -12.54
CA SER A 331 9.01 4.81 -12.55
C SER A 331 9.03 3.41 -11.93
N SER A 332 9.42 2.39 -12.71
CA SER A 332 9.50 1.00 -12.28
C SER A 332 10.50 0.75 -11.13
N ARG A 333 11.53 1.60 -11.02
CA ARG A 333 12.53 1.58 -9.94
C ARG A 333 12.15 2.61 -8.87
N ARG A 334 12.03 2.16 -7.62
CA ARG A 334 11.89 2.99 -6.42
C ARG A 334 13.11 2.82 -5.53
N GLU A 335 13.54 3.86 -4.82
CA GLU A 335 14.69 3.80 -3.90
C GLU A 335 14.25 4.13 -2.48
N ILE A 336 14.67 3.30 -1.52
CA ILE A 336 14.43 3.48 -0.09
C ILE A 336 15.72 4.04 0.53
N ARG A 337 15.63 5.27 1.04
CA ARG A 337 16.76 6.03 1.61
C ARG A 337 16.58 6.17 3.12
N PHE A 338 17.66 6.04 3.88
CA PHE A 338 17.62 6.08 5.35
C PHE A 338 18.24 7.36 5.90
N SER A 339 17.65 7.89 6.98
CA SER A 339 18.21 9.02 7.73
C SER A 339 17.91 8.87 9.22
N TRP A 340 18.72 9.52 10.06
CA TRP A 340 18.45 9.58 11.50
C TRP A 340 17.21 10.44 11.76
N LYS A 341 16.28 9.93 12.56
CA LYS A 341 15.08 10.64 13.01
C LYS A 341 15.42 11.94 13.76
N SER A 342 16.49 11.86 14.56
CA SER A 342 17.07 12.96 15.34
C SER A 342 18.58 13.02 15.03
N PRO A 343 18.99 13.68 13.94
CA PRO A 343 20.38 13.77 13.53
C PRO A 343 21.16 14.73 14.45
N ASN A 344 22.45 14.46 14.66
CA ASN A 344 23.32 15.30 15.46
C ASN A 344 23.53 16.68 14.78
N PRO A 345 23.27 17.82 15.46
CA PRO A 345 23.40 19.16 14.87
C PRO A 345 24.78 19.49 14.30
N GLY A 346 25.85 18.86 14.80
CA GLY A 346 27.22 19.03 14.29
C GLY A 346 27.62 18.07 13.17
N ASN A 347 26.89 16.97 12.97
CA ASN A 347 27.15 15.98 11.92
C ASN A 347 25.90 15.13 11.66
N THR A 348 25.20 15.38 10.56
CA THR A 348 23.95 14.70 10.22
C THR A 348 24.09 13.20 9.92
N SER A 349 25.32 12.69 9.74
CA SER A 349 25.59 11.25 9.61
C SER A 349 25.54 10.50 10.95
N LEU A 350 25.45 11.19 12.08
CA LEU A 350 25.45 10.60 13.43
C LEU A 350 24.10 10.84 14.16
N PRO A 351 23.68 9.92 15.04
CA PRO A 351 22.49 10.11 15.88
C PRO A 351 22.74 11.12 17.01
N TYR A 352 21.69 11.86 17.39
CA TYR A 352 21.71 12.76 18.53
C TYR A 352 21.30 12.08 19.85
N GLU A 353 20.27 11.23 19.80
CA GLU A 353 19.51 10.74 20.97
C GLU A 353 19.83 9.30 21.42
N CYS A 354 20.72 8.60 20.72
CA CYS A 354 21.14 7.24 21.05
C CYS A 354 22.67 7.09 20.93
N ASP A 355 23.23 6.05 21.57
CA ASP A 355 24.66 5.74 21.51
C ASP A 355 24.90 4.21 21.53
N GLY A 356 25.86 3.75 20.74
CA GLY A 356 26.05 2.31 20.44
C GLY A 356 24.88 1.67 19.67
N GLY A 357 25.02 0.38 19.33
CA GLY A 357 24.02 -0.34 18.50
C GLY A 357 24.28 -0.16 17.01
N VAL A 358 23.27 0.25 16.25
CA VAL A 358 23.42 0.60 14.82
C VAL A 358 24.36 1.81 14.69
N SER A 359 25.57 1.59 14.19
CA SER A 359 26.64 2.60 14.13
C SER A 359 26.64 3.43 12.84
N SER A 360 25.95 2.98 11.80
CA SER A 360 25.82 3.64 10.50
C SER A 360 24.44 3.42 9.91
N LEU A 361 23.94 4.39 9.15
CA LEU A 361 22.69 4.24 8.38
C LEU A 361 22.83 3.11 7.34
N PRO A 362 21.78 2.29 7.11
CA PRO A 362 21.80 1.27 6.06
C PRO A 362 22.02 1.87 4.65
N ALA A 363 22.54 1.05 3.74
CA ALA A 363 22.70 1.43 2.35
C ALA A 363 21.33 1.74 1.70
N THR A 364 21.30 2.70 0.78
CA THR A 364 20.13 2.92 -0.07
C THR A 364 20.02 1.76 -1.04
N PHE A 365 18.87 1.07 -1.04
CA PHE A 365 18.59 0.00 -1.99
C PHE A 365 17.36 0.32 -2.84
N ALA A 366 17.24 -0.39 -3.98
CA ALA A 366 16.20 -0.17 -4.97
C ALA A 366 15.29 -1.41 -5.10
N THR A 367 14.02 -1.16 -5.41
CA THR A 367 12.97 -2.19 -5.49
C THR A 367 11.98 -1.87 -6.62
N SER A 368 11.40 -2.93 -7.20
CA SER A 368 10.34 -2.86 -8.21
C SER A 368 8.92 -2.71 -7.62
N ARG A 369 8.75 -2.89 -6.31
CA ARG A 369 7.46 -2.93 -5.60
C ARG A 369 6.71 -1.58 -5.70
N SER A 370 5.37 -1.60 -5.61
CA SER A 370 4.57 -0.38 -5.52
C SER A 370 4.76 0.31 -4.17
N CYS A 371 4.57 1.63 -4.13
CA CYS A 371 4.76 2.38 -2.88
C CYS A 371 3.76 1.95 -1.79
N ASP A 372 2.52 1.63 -2.15
CA ASP A 372 1.52 1.09 -1.21
C ASP A 372 2.01 -0.23 -0.57
N TRP A 373 2.57 -1.15 -1.37
CA TRP A 373 3.16 -2.38 -0.87
C TRP A 373 4.34 -2.10 0.07
N ILE A 374 5.20 -1.13 -0.26
CA ILE A 374 6.34 -0.73 0.58
C ILE A 374 5.85 -0.18 1.93
N PHE A 375 4.78 0.62 1.96
CA PHE A 375 4.25 1.15 3.22
C PHE A 375 3.55 0.07 4.06
N ASP A 376 2.74 -0.80 3.45
CA ASP A 376 2.02 -1.87 4.15
C ASP A 376 2.95 -2.99 4.68
N ASN A 377 4.07 -3.26 3.98
CA ASN A 377 4.92 -4.43 4.23
C ASN A 377 6.29 -4.08 4.82
N HIS A 378 6.39 -3.00 5.61
CA HIS A 378 7.65 -2.52 6.22
C HIS A 378 8.51 -3.63 6.84
N ARG A 379 7.90 -4.55 7.60
CA ARG A 379 8.61 -5.65 8.28
C ARG A 379 9.18 -6.73 7.34
N ILE A 380 8.69 -6.82 6.11
CA ILE A 380 9.17 -7.81 5.12
C ILE A 380 10.42 -7.25 4.44
N TRP A 381 10.34 -6.07 3.84
CA TRP A 381 11.50 -5.48 3.15
C TRP A 381 12.58 -4.97 4.10
N SER A 382 12.29 -4.72 5.38
CA SER A 382 13.34 -4.39 6.35
C SER A 382 14.36 -5.52 6.54
N GLY A 383 13.98 -6.78 6.28
CA GLY A 383 14.94 -7.90 6.24
C GLY A 383 15.87 -7.85 5.02
N TRP A 384 15.42 -7.24 3.91
CA TRP A 384 16.16 -7.18 2.64
C TRP A 384 17.38 -6.24 2.67
N MET A 385 17.61 -5.56 3.80
CA MET A 385 18.79 -4.71 4.01
C MET A 385 20.05 -5.52 4.34
N ASP A 386 19.89 -6.66 5.02
CA ASP A 386 20.99 -7.52 5.46
C ASP A 386 21.20 -8.72 4.50
N GLU A 387 20.11 -9.32 4.02
CA GLU A 387 20.12 -10.46 3.09
C GLU A 387 19.01 -10.33 2.04
N LYS A 388 19.34 -10.52 0.76
CA LYS A 388 18.35 -10.43 -0.33
C LYS A 388 17.31 -11.56 -0.24
N PRO A 389 16.05 -11.30 -0.65
CA PRO A 389 15.05 -12.35 -0.79
C PRO A 389 15.40 -13.33 -1.92
N GLU A 390 14.93 -14.58 -1.80
CA GLU A 390 14.91 -15.53 -2.92
C GLU A 390 14.02 -15.01 -4.05
N CYS A 391 14.41 -15.25 -5.31
CA CYS A 391 13.58 -14.87 -6.46
C CYS A 391 12.34 -15.76 -6.59
N ASP A 392 11.21 -15.14 -6.94
CA ASP A 392 9.92 -15.77 -7.17
C ASP A 392 9.19 -15.15 -8.38
N LEU A 393 7.99 -15.65 -8.68
CA LEU A 393 7.06 -15.16 -9.71
C LEU A 393 6.74 -13.66 -9.65
N SER A 394 6.99 -12.97 -8.53
CA SER A 394 6.63 -11.56 -8.35
C SER A 394 7.75 -10.58 -8.74
N PHE A 395 9.02 -11.01 -8.79
CA PHE A 395 10.18 -10.17 -9.19
C PHE A 395 10.41 -10.09 -10.70
N TYR A 396 9.84 -11.00 -11.50
CA TYR A 396 9.85 -10.92 -12.97
C TYR A 396 8.47 -10.62 -13.54
N ASP A 397 8.44 -10.25 -14.81
CA ASP A 397 7.24 -10.04 -15.62
C ASP A 397 7.44 -10.66 -17.02
N TYR A 398 6.45 -10.54 -17.89
CA TYR A 398 6.56 -10.99 -19.29
C TYR A 398 5.92 -10.01 -20.27
N ASN A 399 6.46 -9.98 -21.48
CA ASN A 399 5.86 -9.29 -22.63
C ASN A 399 5.46 -10.32 -23.70
N VAL A 400 4.38 -10.06 -24.42
CA VAL A 400 3.86 -10.94 -25.49
C VAL A 400 3.97 -10.19 -26.82
N SER A 401 4.72 -10.74 -27.76
CA SER A 401 4.90 -10.12 -29.08
C SER A 401 3.60 -10.07 -29.89
N ASP A 402 3.55 -9.20 -30.91
CA ASP A 402 2.61 -9.36 -32.02
C ASP A 402 2.81 -10.72 -32.74
N CYS A 403 1.82 -11.11 -33.55
CA CYS A 403 1.83 -12.35 -34.33
C CYS A 403 2.84 -12.32 -35.48
N ASP A 404 3.78 -13.26 -35.48
CA ASP A 404 4.75 -13.47 -36.56
C ASP A 404 4.14 -14.21 -37.77
N SER A 405 4.87 -14.30 -38.89
CA SER A 405 4.40 -14.88 -40.16
C SER A 405 3.90 -16.33 -40.06
N ASP A 406 4.37 -17.11 -39.09
CA ASP A 406 3.93 -18.49 -38.85
C ASP A 406 2.66 -18.57 -37.96
N ALA A 407 2.04 -17.43 -37.63
CA ALA A 407 0.87 -17.30 -36.75
C ALA A 407 1.12 -17.77 -35.29
N LEU A 408 2.31 -17.44 -34.77
CA LEU A 408 2.71 -17.61 -33.38
C LEU A 408 3.02 -16.24 -32.74
N ARG A 409 2.83 -16.12 -31.43
CA ARG A 409 3.39 -15.02 -30.60
C ARG A 409 4.51 -15.56 -29.72
N THR A 410 5.43 -14.68 -29.34
CA THR A 410 6.56 -14.99 -28.45
C THR A 410 6.34 -14.33 -27.09
N VAL A 411 6.39 -15.13 -26.03
CA VAL A 411 6.31 -14.70 -24.62
C VAL A 411 7.73 -14.61 -24.06
N GLN A 412 8.20 -13.40 -23.79
CA GLN A 412 9.54 -13.13 -23.29
C GLN A 412 9.47 -12.61 -21.85
N TYR A 413 10.13 -13.32 -20.94
CA TYR A 413 10.26 -12.93 -19.53
C TYR A 413 11.39 -11.93 -19.33
N PHE A 414 11.24 -11.04 -18.35
CA PHE A 414 12.27 -10.09 -17.92
C PHE A 414 12.15 -9.76 -16.43
N TRP A 415 13.27 -9.48 -15.75
CA TRP A 415 13.26 -9.00 -14.37
C TRP A 415 12.69 -7.59 -14.29
N LYS A 416 11.84 -7.30 -13.29
CA LYS A 416 11.26 -5.96 -13.09
C LYS A 416 12.32 -4.94 -12.65
N LEU A 417 13.36 -5.40 -11.97
CA LEU A 417 14.57 -4.65 -11.68
C LEU A 417 15.81 -5.50 -12.06
N PRO A 418 16.31 -5.42 -13.30
CA PRO A 418 17.50 -6.16 -13.73
C PRO A 418 18.77 -5.57 -13.12
N GLN A 419 19.83 -6.38 -13.01
CA GLN A 419 21.14 -5.94 -12.55
C GLN A 419 21.85 -5.10 -13.63
N GLU A 420 22.43 -3.95 -13.25
CA GLU A 420 23.06 -3.00 -14.19
C GLU A 420 24.25 -3.60 -14.98
N SER A 421 24.86 -4.69 -14.49
CA SER A 421 25.94 -5.42 -15.16
C SER A 421 25.47 -6.56 -16.08
N ASN A 422 24.27 -7.12 -15.87
CA ASN A 422 23.69 -8.17 -16.71
C ASN A 422 22.17 -8.26 -16.52
N SER A 423 21.41 -8.10 -17.61
CA SER A 423 19.95 -8.20 -17.65
C SER A 423 19.37 -9.58 -17.31
N ASP A 424 20.18 -10.64 -17.39
CA ASP A 424 19.74 -12.01 -17.08
C ASP A 424 19.56 -12.27 -15.57
N TYR A 425 20.05 -11.36 -14.71
CA TYR A 425 20.02 -11.46 -13.26
C TYR A 425 19.20 -10.32 -12.64
N SER A 426 18.56 -10.61 -11.50
CA SER A 426 17.82 -9.61 -10.72
C SER A 426 18.77 -8.72 -9.92
N GLY A 427 18.46 -7.43 -9.82
CA GLY A 427 19.08 -6.54 -8.84
C GLY A 427 18.48 -6.68 -7.44
N GLU A 428 17.23 -7.14 -7.34
CA GLU A 428 16.41 -7.10 -6.11
C GLU A 428 16.41 -8.41 -5.31
N CYS A 429 16.59 -9.55 -5.97
CA CYS A 429 16.53 -10.90 -5.37
C CYS A 429 17.73 -11.75 -5.76
N GLU A 430 18.02 -12.80 -5.00
CA GLU A 430 19.16 -13.70 -5.24
C GLU A 430 18.84 -15.13 -4.74
N GLY A 431 19.19 -16.16 -5.51
CA GLY A 431 18.66 -17.51 -5.29
C GLY A 431 17.22 -17.68 -5.80
N GLY A 432 16.54 -18.76 -5.41
CA GLY A 432 15.15 -19.05 -5.81
C GLY A 432 14.96 -19.40 -7.29
N ASP A 433 13.83 -18.98 -7.85
CA ASP A 433 13.42 -19.19 -9.24
C ASP A 433 14.36 -18.50 -10.23
N LYS A 434 14.63 -19.18 -11.36
CA LYS A 434 15.37 -18.61 -12.49
C LYS A 434 14.41 -18.05 -13.53
N LEU A 435 14.81 -16.96 -14.18
CA LEU A 435 14.03 -16.32 -15.25
C LEU A 435 13.59 -17.37 -16.28
N PRO A 436 12.26 -17.55 -16.53
CA PRO A 436 11.80 -18.62 -17.41
C PRO A 436 12.26 -18.39 -18.85
N LYS A 437 12.51 -19.49 -19.59
CA LYS A 437 12.85 -19.42 -21.01
C LYS A 437 11.66 -18.91 -21.81
N THR A 438 11.96 -18.19 -22.89
CA THR A 438 10.99 -17.72 -23.89
C THR A 438 10.10 -18.85 -24.41
N ILE A 439 8.78 -18.62 -24.47
CA ILE A 439 7.76 -19.59 -24.93
C ILE A 439 7.10 -19.06 -26.21
N GLN A 440 6.68 -19.94 -27.11
CA GLN A 440 5.83 -19.58 -28.27
C GLN A 440 4.41 -20.09 -28.07
N ILE A 441 3.42 -19.26 -28.41
CA ILE A 441 1.98 -19.51 -28.21
C ILE A 441 1.19 -19.26 -29.51
N ASP A 442 0.06 -19.96 -29.69
CA ASP A 442 -0.75 -19.89 -30.92
C ASP A 442 -1.55 -18.58 -31.07
N CYS A 443 -1.54 -17.98 -32.28
CA CYS A 443 -2.34 -16.77 -32.59
C CYS A 443 -3.84 -17.06 -32.84
N GLU A 444 -4.66 -16.05 -32.56
CA GLU A 444 -6.14 -16.07 -32.68
C GLU A 444 -6.64 -15.66 -34.06
N TYR A 445 -5.75 -15.20 -34.94
CA TYR A 445 -6.05 -14.81 -36.32
C TYR A 445 -4.89 -15.17 -37.25
N MET A 446 -5.19 -15.41 -38.53
CA MET A 446 -4.16 -15.59 -39.56
C MET A 446 -3.55 -14.21 -39.92
N PRO A 447 -2.24 -13.98 -39.71
CA PRO A 447 -1.60 -12.72 -40.05
C PRO A 447 -1.40 -12.60 -41.58
N THR A 448 -1.49 -11.37 -42.09
CA THR A 448 -1.41 -11.08 -43.53
C THR A 448 0.01 -11.18 -44.11
N SER A 449 1.02 -11.34 -43.25
CA SER A 449 2.40 -11.66 -43.60
C SER A 449 2.63 -13.15 -43.89
N SER A 450 1.68 -14.03 -43.53
CA SER A 450 1.88 -15.48 -43.64
C SER A 450 1.93 -15.98 -45.09
N PRO A 451 2.82 -16.95 -45.42
CA PRO A 451 2.88 -17.54 -46.76
C PRO A 451 1.57 -18.28 -47.11
N SER A 452 0.90 -18.85 -46.11
CA SER A 452 -0.42 -19.48 -46.24
C SER A 452 -1.50 -18.50 -46.71
N PHE A 453 -1.52 -17.28 -46.17
CA PHE A 453 -2.47 -16.24 -46.64
C PHE A 453 -2.16 -15.79 -48.07
N ALA A 454 -0.89 -15.62 -48.43
CA ALA A 454 -0.48 -15.29 -49.80
C ALA A 454 -0.92 -16.38 -50.80
N GLY A 455 -0.75 -17.66 -50.45
CA GLY A 455 -1.25 -18.79 -51.24
C GLY A 455 -2.77 -18.76 -51.45
N MET A 456 -3.53 -18.46 -50.39
CA MET A 456 -5.00 -18.36 -50.49
C MET A 456 -5.46 -17.13 -51.29
N ILE A 457 -4.74 -16.00 -51.25
CA ILE A 457 -4.98 -14.87 -52.16
C ILE A 457 -4.79 -15.30 -53.62
N VAL A 458 -3.69 -15.99 -53.95
CA VAL A 458 -3.42 -16.43 -55.33
C VAL A 458 -4.52 -17.38 -55.82
N PHE A 459 -4.93 -18.35 -55.00
CA PHE A 459 -6.03 -19.26 -55.35
C PHE A 459 -7.37 -18.53 -55.54
N ALA A 460 -7.70 -17.61 -54.64
CA ALA A 460 -8.90 -16.77 -54.74
C ALA A 460 -8.87 -15.86 -55.99
N ALA A 461 -7.71 -15.28 -56.33
CA ALA A 461 -7.54 -14.43 -57.51
C ALA A 461 -7.71 -15.20 -58.82
N ILE A 462 -7.16 -16.43 -58.91
CA ILE A 462 -7.36 -17.33 -60.06
C ILE A 462 -8.85 -17.62 -60.25
N VAL A 463 -9.58 -17.91 -59.16
CA VAL A 463 -11.03 -18.17 -59.22
C VAL A 463 -11.83 -16.91 -59.57
N ALA A 464 -11.46 -15.74 -59.05
CA ALA A 464 -12.08 -14.46 -59.44
C ALA A 464 -11.90 -14.16 -60.95
N VAL A 465 -10.73 -14.47 -61.52
CA VAL A 465 -10.48 -14.35 -62.97
C VAL A 465 -11.34 -15.35 -63.76
N LEU A 466 -11.44 -16.61 -63.31
CA LEU A 466 -12.30 -17.62 -63.94
C LEU A 466 -13.79 -17.22 -63.89
N LEU A 467 -14.26 -16.65 -62.78
CA LEU A 467 -15.61 -16.09 -62.63
C LEU A 467 -15.84 -14.91 -63.59
N ALA A 468 -14.87 -14.01 -63.74
CA ALA A 468 -14.95 -12.88 -64.68
C ALA A 468 -15.02 -13.35 -66.14
N VAL A 469 -14.16 -14.30 -66.53
CA VAL A 469 -14.18 -14.93 -67.86
C VAL A 469 -15.53 -15.62 -68.10
N ALA A 470 -16.06 -16.34 -67.10
CA ALA A 470 -17.38 -16.96 -67.20
C ALA A 470 -18.52 -15.94 -67.39
N ILE A 471 -18.49 -14.78 -66.70
CA ILE A 471 -19.44 -13.69 -66.93
C ILE A 471 -19.37 -13.20 -68.38
N VAL A 472 -18.17 -12.93 -68.90
CA VAL A 472 -17.97 -12.45 -70.28
C VAL A 472 -18.47 -13.48 -71.31
N VAL A 473 -18.19 -14.77 -71.10
CA VAL A 473 -18.66 -15.86 -71.97
C VAL A 473 -20.19 -15.97 -71.94
N VAL A 474 -20.80 -16.01 -70.75
CA VAL A 474 -22.27 -16.09 -70.58
C VAL A 474 -22.97 -14.87 -71.19
N PHE A 475 -22.41 -13.67 -71.02
CA PHE A 475 -22.97 -12.45 -71.60
C PHE A 475 -22.84 -12.42 -73.13
N LYS A 476 -21.67 -12.79 -73.68
CA LYS A 476 -21.45 -12.87 -75.14
C LYS A 476 -22.37 -13.92 -75.79
N GLN A 477 -22.60 -15.05 -75.12
CA GLN A 477 -23.45 -16.14 -75.62
C GLN A 477 -24.92 -16.06 -75.20
N ARG A 478 -25.37 -14.94 -74.59
CA ARG A 478 -26.75 -14.74 -74.07
C ARG A 478 -27.88 -15.03 -75.08
N ASN A 479 -27.59 -14.88 -76.37
CA ASN A 479 -28.55 -15.10 -77.46
C ASN A 479 -28.67 -16.59 -77.88
N ALA A 480 -27.68 -17.43 -77.55
CA ALA A 480 -27.64 -18.83 -77.97
C ALA A 480 -28.78 -19.65 -77.32
N PRO A 481 -29.39 -20.63 -78.04
CA PRO A 481 -30.63 -21.26 -77.59
C PRO A 481 -30.49 -22.00 -76.25
N ILE A 482 -29.37 -22.67 -76.00
CA ILE A 482 -29.07 -23.38 -74.74
C ILE A 482 -29.04 -22.40 -73.55
N ILE A 483 -28.19 -21.38 -73.60
CA ILE A 483 -28.03 -20.40 -72.51
C ILE A 483 -29.32 -19.58 -72.31
N ARG A 484 -30.01 -19.21 -73.39
CA ARG A 484 -31.28 -18.48 -73.33
C ARG A 484 -32.41 -19.30 -72.71
N ARG A 485 -32.47 -20.62 -72.94
CA ARG A 485 -33.42 -21.56 -72.29
C ARG A 485 -33.14 -21.68 -70.79
N SER A 486 -31.86 -21.74 -70.42
CA SER A 486 -31.33 -21.86 -69.05
C SER A 486 -31.46 -20.58 -68.20
N GLN A 487 -31.79 -19.44 -68.82
CA GLN A 487 -31.80 -18.08 -68.24
C GLN A 487 -30.42 -17.61 -67.75
N TYR A 488 -29.70 -16.92 -68.63
CA TYR A 488 -28.40 -16.32 -68.33
C TYR A 488 -28.43 -15.38 -67.11
N GLU A 489 -29.55 -14.69 -66.84
CA GLU A 489 -29.72 -13.80 -65.68
C GLU A 489 -29.45 -14.52 -64.34
N MET A 490 -29.93 -15.75 -64.19
CA MET A 490 -29.68 -16.57 -62.99
C MET A 490 -28.21 -17.00 -62.89
N LEU A 491 -27.58 -17.21 -64.03
CA LEU A 491 -26.20 -17.69 -64.15
C LEU A 491 -25.21 -16.55 -63.85
N LEU A 492 -25.53 -15.32 -64.27
CA LEU A 492 -24.83 -14.09 -63.90
C LEU A 492 -24.97 -13.79 -62.39
N LEU A 493 -26.16 -13.98 -61.81
CA LEU A 493 -26.36 -13.85 -60.36
C LEU A 493 -25.53 -14.89 -59.57
N MET A 494 -25.53 -16.16 -59.98
CA MET A 494 -24.66 -17.19 -59.38
C MET A 494 -23.18 -16.78 -59.45
N LEU A 495 -22.71 -16.32 -60.61
CA LEU A 495 -21.33 -15.85 -60.80
C LEU A 495 -21.00 -14.63 -59.92
N PHE A 496 -21.91 -13.68 -59.78
CA PHE A 496 -21.75 -12.51 -58.89
C PHE A 496 -21.66 -12.93 -57.41
N GLY A 497 -22.46 -13.91 -56.99
CA GLY A 497 -22.33 -14.55 -55.67
C GLY A 497 -20.98 -15.25 -55.45
N GLY A 498 -20.37 -15.74 -56.52
CA GLY A 498 -19.00 -16.26 -56.53
C GLY A 498 -17.95 -15.22 -56.10
N PHE A 499 -18.13 -13.95 -56.46
CA PHE A 499 -17.22 -12.88 -56.01
C PHE A 499 -17.37 -12.57 -54.52
N PHE A 500 -18.60 -12.56 -53.98
CA PHE A 500 -18.81 -12.36 -52.53
C PHE A 500 -18.21 -13.50 -51.69
N THR A 501 -18.39 -14.76 -52.12
CA THR A 501 -17.80 -15.93 -51.45
C THR A 501 -16.27 -15.98 -51.56
N THR A 502 -15.71 -15.59 -52.71
CA THR A 502 -14.26 -15.42 -52.89
C THR A 502 -13.70 -14.29 -52.03
N GLY A 503 -14.42 -13.16 -51.94
CA GLY A 503 -14.08 -12.05 -51.06
C GLY A 503 -14.14 -12.42 -49.57
N ALA A 504 -15.12 -13.24 -49.16
CA ALA A 504 -15.20 -13.78 -47.81
C ALA A 504 -13.96 -14.63 -47.45
N ALA A 505 -13.53 -15.50 -48.36
CA ALA A 505 -12.34 -16.34 -48.16
C ALA A 505 -11.06 -15.52 -47.92
N ILE A 506 -10.98 -14.27 -48.40
CA ILE A 506 -9.89 -13.34 -48.10
C ILE A 506 -10.17 -12.57 -46.79
N ALA A 507 -11.38 -12.02 -46.63
CA ALA A 507 -11.74 -11.14 -45.50
C ALA A 507 -11.73 -11.82 -44.12
N TYR A 508 -11.74 -13.16 -44.04
CA TYR A 508 -11.61 -13.90 -42.79
C TYR A 508 -10.19 -13.94 -42.22
N ALA A 509 -9.15 -13.57 -42.98
CA ALA A 509 -7.80 -13.36 -42.46
C ALA A 509 -7.61 -11.95 -41.89
N GLY A 510 -6.46 -11.71 -41.25
CA GLY A 510 -6.04 -10.44 -40.69
C GLY A 510 -6.54 -10.16 -39.27
N ARG A 511 -5.84 -9.25 -38.59
CA ARG A 511 -6.14 -8.81 -37.21
C ARG A 511 -7.58 -8.28 -37.14
N PRO A 512 -8.38 -8.67 -36.12
CA PRO A 512 -9.73 -8.13 -35.92
C PRO A 512 -9.72 -6.59 -35.89
N THR A 513 -10.59 -5.99 -36.70
CA THR A 513 -10.83 -4.54 -36.77
C THR A 513 -12.32 -4.31 -36.94
N LYS A 514 -12.84 -3.14 -36.52
CA LYS A 514 -14.28 -2.82 -36.63
C LYS A 514 -14.83 -3.03 -38.06
N PHE A 515 -14.03 -2.72 -39.08
CA PHE A 515 -14.37 -2.99 -40.48
C PHE A 515 -14.44 -4.50 -40.81
N LEU A 516 -13.39 -5.26 -40.51
CA LEU A 516 -13.37 -6.70 -40.82
C LEU A 516 -14.44 -7.49 -40.04
N CYS A 517 -14.69 -7.13 -38.77
CA CYS A 517 -15.69 -7.79 -37.94
C CYS A 517 -17.12 -7.63 -38.49
N GLY A 518 -17.48 -6.45 -39.03
CA GLY A 518 -18.75 -6.26 -39.73
C GLY A 518 -18.80 -6.91 -41.13
N VAL A 519 -17.70 -6.84 -41.90
CA VAL A 519 -17.67 -7.30 -43.31
C VAL A 519 -17.63 -8.81 -43.45
N ARG A 520 -16.97 -9.54 -42.53
CA ARG A 520 -16.87 -11.02 -42.52
C ARG A 520 -18.23 -11.73 -42.65
N PRO A 521 -19.20 -11.56 -41.71
CA PRO A 521 -20.50 -12.25 -41.79
C PRO A 521 -21.33 -11.78 -42.99
N VAL A 522 -21.22 -10.51 -43.39
CA VAL A 522 -21.94 -9.95 -44.55
C VAL A 522 -21.50 -10.64 -45.85
N LEU A 523 -20.20 -10.77 -46.12
CA LEU A 523 -19.74 -11.38 -47.39
C LEU A 523 -20.16 -12.85 -47.53
N ILE A 524 -20.08 -13.65 -46.46
CA ILE A 524 -20.60 -15.03 -46.48
C ILE A 524 -22.12 -15.04 -46.70
N CYS A 525 -22.88 -14.23 -45.96
CA CYS A 525 -24.34 -14.23 -46.07
C CYS A 525 -24.83 -13.76 -47.45
N MET A 526 -24.24 -12.69 -48.00
CA MET A 526 -24.57 -12.16 -49.33
C MET A 526 -24.18 -13.15 -50.43
N GLY A 527 -22.99 -13.76 -50.35
CA GLY A 527 -22.54 -14.79 -51.28
C GLY A 527 -23.45 -16.02 -51.29
N PHE A 528 -23.75 -16.56 -50.10
CA PHE A 528 -24.69 -17.67 -49.93
C PHE A 528 -26.06 -17.35 -50.54
N THR A 529 -26.67 -16.21 -50.16
CA THR A 529 -28.01 -15.83 -50.64
C THR A 529 -28.04 -15.62 -52.15
N THR A 530 -26.98 -15.07 -52.74
CA THR A 530 -26.93 -14.88 -54.21
C THR A 530 -26.84 -16.22 -54.94
N ILE A 531 -25.91 -17.11 -54.57
CA ILE A 531 -25.70 -18.41 -55.23
C ILE A 531 -26.91 -19.31 -54.98
N PHE A 532 -27.23 -19.56 -53.71
CA PHE A 532 -28.25 -20.53 -53.31
C PHE A 532 -29.66 -20.00 -53.61
N GLY A 533 -29.95 -18.72 -53.38
CA GLY A 533 -31.22 -18.11 -53.76
C GLY A 533 -31.49 -18.21 -55.27
N SER A 534 -30.46 -18.06 -56.10
CA SER A 534 -30.57 -18.28 -57.55
C SER A 534 -30.86 -19.74 -57.91
N LEU A 535 -30.24 -20.71 -57.21
CA LEU A 535 -30.55 -22.15 -57.36
C LEU A 535 -31.98 -22.48 -56.92
N VAL A 536 -32.46 -21.90 -55.82
CA VAL A 536 -33.85 -22.05 -55.31
C VAL A 536 -34.86 -21.53 -56.33
N ILE A 537 -34.70 -20.31 -56.85
CA ILE A 537 -35.67 -19.72 -57.79
C ILE A 537 -35.65 -20.46 -59.14
N LYS A 538 -34.48 -20.95 -59.55
CA LYS A 538 -34.35 -21.80 -60.74
C LYS A 538 -35.07 -23.14 -60.54
N SER A 539 -34.95 -23.76 -59.38
CA SER A 539 -35.69 -24.97 -59.00
C SER A 539 -37.21 -24.73 -58.92
N LEU A 540 -37.65 -23.62 -58.31
CA LEU A 540 -39.04 -23.17 -58.30
C LEU A 540 -39.62 -23.01 -59.70
N ARG A 541 -38.83 -22.50 -60.66
CA ARG A 541 -39.28 -22.38 -62.06
C ARG A 541 -39.49 -23.75 -62.69
N VAL A 542 -38.52 -24.66 -62.55
CA VAL A 542 -38.61 -26.03 -63.08
C VAL A 542 -39.84 -26.72 -62.50
N TYR A 543 -39.97 -26.77 -61.17
CA TYR A 543 -41.12 -27.37 -60.48
C TYR A 543 -42.48 -26.81 -60.93
N ARG A 544 -42.61 -25.48 -61.07
CA ARG A 544 -43.84 -24.82 -61.53
C ARG A 544 -44.20 -25.07 -63.00
N VAL A 545 -43.25 -25.50 -63.84
CA VAL A 545 -43.52 -25.93 -65.21
C VAL A 545 -44.15 -27.32 -65.20
N PHE A 546 -43.61 -28.27 -64.43
CA PHE A 546 -44.15 -29.64 -64.38
C PHE A 546 -45.48 -29.75 -63.63
N LEU A 547 -45.72 -28.92 -62.60
CA LEU A 547 -46.97 -28.92 -61.85
C LEU A 547 -48.18 -28.34 -62.63
N ARG A 548 -47.96 -27.74 -63.81
CA ARG A 548 -49.03 -27.15 -64.64
C ARG A 548 -49.28 -28.00 -65.89
N SER A 549 -50.23 -28.94 -65.78
CA SER A 549 -50.66 -29.87 -66.86
C SER A 549 -51.29 -29.20 -68.10
N ALA A 550 -51.17 -27.87 -68.26
CA ALA A 550 -51.49 -27.12 -69.46
C ALA A 550 -50.29 -26.26 -69.84
N MET A 551 -49.67 -26.55 -70.99
CA MET A 551 -48.45 -25.91 -71.53
C MET A 551 -48.66 -24.45 -72.01
N LYS A 552 -49.33 -23.62 -71.21
CA LYS A 552 -49.48 -22.19 -71.49
C LYS A 552 -48.15 -21.48 -71.19
N ARG A 553 -47.50 -20.94 -72.22
CA ARG A 553 -46.13 -20.36 -72.20
C ARG A 553 -46.00 -19.16 -71.25
N VAL A 554 -45.81 -19.41 -69.95
CA VAL A 554 -45.58 -18.36 -68.94
C VAL A 554 -44.23 -17.69 -69.21
N LYS A 555 -44.27 -16.47 -69.78
CA LYS A 555 -43.12 -15.55 -69.74
C LYS A 555 -42.84 -15.19 -68.27
N VAL A 556 -41.81 -15.78 -67.68
CA VAL A 556 -41.31 -15.37 -66.36
C VAL A 556 -40.44 -14.13 -66.56
N THR A 557 -41.06 -12.96 -66.40
CA THR A 557 -40.37 -11.65 -66.47
C THR A 557 -39.28 -11.55 -65.41
N LEU A 558 -38.13 -10.95 -65.76
CA LEU A 558 -36.98 -10.75 -64.87
C LEU A 558 -37.37 -10.13 -63.51
N PHE A 559 -38.27 -9.15 -63.53
CA PHE A 559 -38.83 -8.53 -62.32
C PHE A 559 -39.42 -9.54 -61.30
N ARG A 560 -40.05 -10.63 -61.76
CA ARG A 560 -40.60 -11.67 -60.87
C ARG A 560 -39.53 -12.60 -60.30
N ILE A 561 -38.38 -12.71 -60.95
CA ILE A 561 -37.21 -13.43 -60.45
C ILE A 561 -36.53 -12.59 -59.36
N LEU A 562 -36.21 -11.33 -59.69
CA LEU A 562 -35.60 -10.39 -58.75
C LEU A 562 -36.48 -10.14 -57.52
N LYS A 563 -37.81 -10.08 -57.67
CA LYS A 563 -38.72 -9.98 -56.52
C LYS A 563 -38.66 -11.19 -55.56
N ILE A 564 -38.37 -12.40 -56.02
CA ILE A 564 -38.23 -13.55 -55.11
C ILE A 564 -36.85 -13.54 -54.44
N LEU A 565 -35.79 -13.21 -55.18
CA LEU A 565 -34.44 -13.09 -54.61
C LEU A 565 -34.38 -11.96 -53.57
N SER A 566 -35.07 -10.85 -53.84
CA SER A 566 -35.24 -9.71 -52.93
C SER A 566 -35.90 -10.10 -51.60
N ILE A 567 -36.81 -11.09 -51.56
CA ILE A 567 -37.40 -11.57 -50.29
C ILE A 567 -36.33 -12.24 -49.42
N PHE A 568 -35.42 -13.02 -50.02
CA PHE A 568 -34.32 -13.64 -49.28
C PHE A 568 -33.33 -12.58 -48.75
N TYR A 569 -33.00 -11.57 -49.57
CA TYR A 569 -32.20 -10.44 -49.14
C TYR A 569 -32.87 -9.57 -48.07
N ILE A 570 -34.19 -9.38 -48.11
CA ILE A 570 -34.92 -8.61 -47.08
C ILE A 570 -34.79 -9.31 -45.72
N GLY A 571 -34.85 -10.64 -45.66
CA GLY A 571 -34.57 -11.39 -44.43
C GLY A 571 -33.16 -11.16 -43.90
N ASP A 572 -32.15 -11.26 -44.79
CA ASP A 572 -30.75 -10.97 -44.43
C ASP A 572 -30.56 -9.53 -43.91
N ILE A 573 -31.12 -8.55 -44.62
CA ILE A 573 -31.01 -7.12 -44.29
C ILE A 573 -31.71 -6.79 -42.96
N ILE A 574 -32.88 -7.37 -42.69
CA ILE A 574 -33.57 -7.17 -41.40
C ILE A 574 -32.72 -7.70 -40.25
N ILE A 575 -32.12 -8.90 -40.39
CA ILE A 575 -31.28 -9.46 -39.33
C ILE A 575 -29.97 -8.66 -39.17
N PHE A 576 -29.34 -8.20 -40.25
CA PHE A 576 -28.14 -7.34 -40.15
C PHE A 576 -28.43 -5.95 -39.57
N ILE A 577 -29.57 -5.32 -39.90
CA ILE A 577 -29.96 -4.04 -39.29
C ILE A 577 -30.25 -4.22 -37.80
N ALA A 578 -30.96 -5.29 -37.40
CA ALA A 578 -31.21 -5.59 -36.00
C ALA A 578 -29.91 -5.89 -35.24
N TRP A 579 -29.00 -6.67 -35.82
CA TRP A 579 -27.71 -7.00 -35.20
C TRP A 579 -26.81 -5.77 -35.09
N PHE A 580 -26.50 -5.08 -36.18
CA PHE A 580 -25.59 -3.93 -36.17
C PHE A 580 -26.18 -2.69 -35.46
N GLY A 581 -27.50 -2.60 -35.33
CA GLY A 581 -28.17 -1.53 -34.59
C GLY A 581 -28.26 -1.77 -33.07
N ALA A 582 -28.16 -3.03 -32.60
CA ALA A 582 -28.27 -3.38 -31.19
C ALA A 582 -26.95 -3.84 -30.56
N ASP A 583 -26.10 -4.55 -31.32
CA ASP A 583 -24.94 -5.29 -30.83
C ASP A 583 -23.90 -5.48 -31.96
N PHE A 584 -23.33 -4.39 -32.45
CA PHE A 584 -22.33 -4.43 -33.53
C PHE A 584 -21.09 -5.26 -33.12
N PRO A 585 -20.61 -6.20 -33.97
CA PRO A 585 -19.46 -7.04 -33.63
C PRO A 585 -18.16 -6.21 -33.59
N GLU A 586 -17.69 -5.90 -32.38
CA GLU A 586 -16.48 -5.13 -32.12
C GLU A 586 -15.23 -6.05 -32.05
N PRO A 587 -14.01 -5.54 -32.30
CA PRO A 587 -12.78 -6.23 -31.99
C PRO A 587 -12.53 -6.18 -30.47
N THR A 588 -12.98 -7.21 -29.76
CA THR A 588 -12.86 -7.31 -28.30
C THR A 588 -11.55 -7.98 -27.92
N ILE A 589 -10.84 -7.40 -26.94
CA ILE A 589 -9.71 -8.04 -26.26
C ILE A 589 -10.28 -8.81 -25.07
N THR A 590 -9.94 -10.09 -24.97
CA THR A 590 -10.29 -10.94 -23.83
C THR A 590 -9.02 -11.44 -23.15
N THR A 591 -8.77 -10.95 -21.94
CA THR A 591 -7.79 -11.56 -21.04
C THR A 591 -8.26 -12.96 -20.68
N LYS A 592 -7.41 -13.96 -20.92
CA LYS A 592 -7.64 -15.34 -20.47
C LYS A 592 -6.34 -15.92 -19.92
N ASP A 593 -6.44 -16.77 -18.92
CA ASP A 593 -5.30 -17.54 -18.44
C ASP A 593 -4.70 -18.36 -19.60
N ALA A 594 -3.37 -18.36 -19.67
CA ALA A 594 -2.64 -19.19 -20.62
C ALA A 594 -2.64 -20.64 -20.14
N THR A 595 -2.99 -21.56 -21.03
CA THR A 595 -2.84 -23.00 -20.83
C THR A 595 -1.39 -23.47 -20.95
N GLU A 596 -0.52 -22.61 -21.50
CA GLU A 596 0.86 -22.92 -21.91
C GLU A 596 1.92 -22.34 -20.96
N PHE A 597 1.55 -21.35 -20.13
CA PHE A 597 2.41 -20.75 -19.10
C PHE A 597 1.59 -20.13 -17.97
N ARG A 598 2.21 -19.82 -16.82
CA ARG A 598 1.53 -19.12 -15.71
C ARG A 598 1.45 -17.62 -16.00
N GLY A 599 0.30 -17.17 -16.48
CA GLY A 599 -0.03 -15.77 -16.73
C GLY A 599 -1.30 -15.63 -17.58
N THR A 600 -1.72 -14.40 -17.85
CA THR A 600 -2.83 -14.05 -18.74
C THR A 600 -2.32 -13.65 -20.13
N VAL A 601 -3.13 -13.91 -21.17
CA VAL A 601 -2.86 -13.50 -22.56
C VAL A 601 -4.07 -12.76 -23.13
N ASP A 602 -3.79 -11.63 -23.78
CA ASP A 602 -4.75 -10.82 -24.52
C ASP A 602 -5.12 -11.46 -25.86
N ARG A 603 -6.24 -12.19 -25.85
CA ARG A 603 -6.82 -12.83 -27.02
C ARG A 603 -7.82 -11.90 -27.71
N ILE A 604 -7.50 -11.48 -28.93
CA ILE A 604 -8.31 -10.53 -29.72
C ILE A 604 -9.22 -11.30 -30.68
N SER A 605 -10.54 -11.06 -30.60
CA SER A 605 -11.52 -11.67 -31.50
C SER A 605 -12.61 -10.66 -31.92
N CYS A 606 -13.41 -10.99 -32.93
CA CYS A 606 -14.63 -10.25 -33.23
C CYS A 606 -15.76 -10.78 -32.34
N SER A 607 -16.24 -10.01 -31.37
CA SER A 607 -17.31 -10.42 -30.47
C SER A 607 -18.48 -9.44 -30.50
N SER A 608 -19.68 -10.00 -30.36
CA SER A 608 -20.89 -9.30 -29.93
C SER A 608 -21.15 -9.66 -28.47
N SER A 609 -22.01 -8.89 -27.78
CA SER A 609 -22.47 -9.21 -26.42
C SER A 609 -23.25 -10.52 -26.36
N SER A 610 -23.98 -10.85 -27.42
CA SER A 610 -24.93 -11.96 -27.46
C SER A 610 -24.81 -12.80 -28.74
N PHE A 611 -24.68 -14.12 -28.60
CA PHE A 611 -24.66 -15.07 -29.72
C PHE A 611 -26.00 -15.12 -30.51
N ILE A 612 -27.07 -14.54 -29.97
CA ILE A 612 -28.44 -14.69 -30.49
C ILE A 612 -28.60 -14.22 -31.95
N PHE A 613 -27.92 -13.15 -32.37
CA PHE A 613 -27.98 -12.68 -33.76
C PHE A 613 -27.29 -13.64 -34.74
N THR A 614 -26.15 -14.22 -34.35
CA THR A 614 -25.46 -15.28 -35.11
C THR A 614 -26.34 -16.52 -35.22
N ALA A 615 -27.00 -16.93 -34.12
CA ALA A 615 -27.96 -18.04 -34.13
C ALA A 615 -29.16 -17.79 -35.06
N LEU A 616 -29.71 -16.57 -35.05
CA LEU A 616 -30.82 -16.16 -35.94
C LEU A 616 -30.41 -16.17 -37.42
N LEU A 617 -29.20 -15.72 -37.77
CA LEU A 617 -28.65 -15.84 -39.12
C LEU A 617 -28.52 -17.31 -39.54
N ILE A 618 -27.94 -18.16 -38.69
CA ILE A 618 -27.78 -19.60 -38.95
C ILE A 618 -29.15 -20.26 -39.19
N PHE A 619 -30.13 -19.99 -38.32
CA PHE A 619 -31.50 -20.51 -38.43
C PHE A 619 -32.18 -20.07 -39.73
N TRP A 620 -32.03 -18.80 -40.11
CA TRP A 620 -32.55 -18.28 -41.38
C TRP A 620 -31.88 -18.96 -42.60
N LYS A 621 -30.56 -19.16 -42.60
CA LYS A 621 -29.88 -19.92 -43.66
C LYS A 621 -30.32 -21.39 -43.70
N ALA A 622 -30.57 -22.01 -42.55
CA ALA A 622 -31.09 -23.38 -42.47
C ALA A 622 -32.49 -23.53 -43.08
N ILE A 623 -33.40 -22.57 -42.84
CA ILE A 623 -34.72 -22.52 -43.50
C ILE A 623 -34.56 -22.44 -45.03
N LEU A 624 -33.67 -21.56 -45.52
CA LEU A 624 -33.39 -21.44 -46.94
C LEU A 624 -32.82 -22.75 -47.52
N LEU A 625 -31.83 -23.37 -46.87
CA LEU A 625 -31.24 -24.66 -47.25
C LEU A 625 -32.31 -25.75 -47.40
N MET A 626 -33.16 -25.93 -46.39
CA MET A 626 -34.22 -26.96 -46.39
C MET A 626 -35.24 -26.73 -47.50
N LEU A 627 -35.65 -25.47 -47.74
CA LEU A 627 -36.51 -25.10 -48.86
C LEU A 627 -35.87 -25.45 -50.21
N GLY A 628 -34.58 -25.12 -50.40
CA GLY A 628 -33.85 -25.39 -51.64
C GLY A 628 -33.60 -26.88 -51.89
N LEU A 629 -33.28 -27.64 -50.85
CA LEU A 629 -33.10 -29.09 -50.91
C LEU A 629 -34.42 -29.79 -51.27
N TYR A 630 -35.52 -29.46 -50.60
CA TYR A 630 -36.86 -29.98 -50.88
C TYR A 630 -37.28 -29.72 -52.33
N LEU A 631 -37.12 -28.49 -52.82
CA LEU A 631 -37.47 -28.12 -54.19
C LEU A 631 -36.57 -28.77 -55.24
N SER A 632 -35.29 -29.00 -54.93
CA SER A 632 -34.36 -29.70 -55.82
C SER A 632 -34.66 -31.20 -55.89
N PHE A 633 -35.03 -31.81 -54.75
CA PHE A 633 -35.44 -33.20 -54.67
C PHE A 633 -36.69 -33.48 -55.52
N LEU A 634 -37.68 -32.57 -55.52
CA LEU A 634 -38.90 -32.68 -56.32
C LEU A 634 -38.68 -32.62 -57.84
N ILE A 635 -37.56 -32.06 -58.32
CA ILE A 635 -37.27 -31.93 -59.77
C ILE A 635 -36.22 -32.92 -60.30
N ARG A 636 -35.65 -33.78 -59.45
CA ARG A 636 -34.51 -34.64 -59.81
C ARG A 636 -34.81 -35.64 -60.93
N ASN A 637 -36.03 -36.21 -60.94
CA ASN A 637 -36.47 -37.23 -61.92
C ASN A 637 -37.36 -36.64 -63.04
N VAL A 638 -37.16 -35.36 -63.37
CA VAL A 638 -37.84 -34.69 -64.50
C VAL A 638 -37.42 -35.30 -65.85
N SER A 639 -38.34 -35.28 -66.83
CA SER A 639 -38.15 -35.89 -68.15
C SER A 639 -37.01 -35.30 -68.99
N VAL A 640 -36.55 -36.08 -69.96
CA VAL A 640 -35.33 -35.86 -70.78
C VAL A 640 -35.33 -34.53 -71.55
N GLU A 641 -36.45 -33.82 -71.70
CA GLU A 641 -36.46 -32.47 -72.31
C GLU A 641 -35.83 -31.37 -71.44
N PHE A 642 -35.65 -31.62 -70.13
CA PHE A 642 -35.05 -30.67 -69.18
C PHE A 642 -33.78 -31.24 -68.51
N GLN A 643 -32.79 -31.58 -69.35
CA GLN A 643 -31.45 -32.10 -68.99
C GLN A 643 -30.57 -31.16 -68.10
N GLU A 644 -31.16 -30.15 -67.46
CA GLU A 644 -30.51 -29.26 -66.51
C GLU A 644 -30.82 -29.63 -65.03
N SER A 645 -31.91 -30.35 -64.74
CA SER A 645 -32.29 -30.65 -63.35
C SER A 645 -31.27 -31.48 -62.54
N PRO A 646 -30.53 -32.46 -63.08
CA PRO A 646 -29.52 -33.19 -62.30
C PRO A 646 -28.36 -32.30 -61.84
N TRP A 647 -27.95 -31.35 -62.70
CA TRP A 647 -26.87 -30.40 -62.41
C TRP A 647 -27.27 -29.36 -61.36
N ILE A 648 -28.54 -28.92 -61.36
CA ILE A 648 -29.11 -28.08 -60.29
C ILE A 648 -29.13 -28.85 -58.97
N PHE A 649 -29.62 -30.11 -58.98
CA PHE A 649 -29.67 -30.95 -57.78
C PHE A 649 -28.26 -31.18 -57.20
N GLY A 650 -27.29 -31.56 -58.03
CA GLY A 650 -25.90 -31.73 -57.62
C GLY A 650 -25.29 -30.44 -57.04
N SER A 651 -25.58 -29.28 -57.63
CA SER A 651 -25.12 -27.98 -57.12
C SER A 651 -25.70 -27.65 -55.74
N VAL A 652 -26.96 -28.01 -55.47
CA VAL A 652 -27.59 -27.86 -54.16
C VAL A 652 -27.01 -28.84 -53.14
N VAL A 653 -26.70 -30.08 -53.54
CA VAL A 653 -26.01 -31.06 -52.68
C VAL A 653 -24.61 -30.56 -52.29
N VAL A 654 -23.84 -29.97 -53.21
CA VAL A 654 -22.51 -29.38 -52.91
C VAL A 654 -22.60 -28.28 -51.84
N VAL A 655 -23.63 -27.42 -51.90
CA VAL A 655 -23.84 -26.39 -50.85
C VAL A 655 -24.23 -27.03 -49.52
N VAL A 656 -25.16 -27.99 -49.50
CA VAL A 656 -25.58 -28.67 -48.26
C VAL A 656 -24.41 -29.40 -47.60
N VAL A 657 -23.60 -30.13 -48.37
CA VAL A 657 -22.39 -30.80 -47.85
C VAL A 657 -21.37 -29.78 -47.33
N GLY A 658 -21.12 -28.68 -48.06
CA GLY A 658 -20.23 -27.61 -47.61
C GLY A 658 -20.67 -27.01 -46.26
N CYS A 659 -21.97 -26.71 -46.10
CA CYS A 659 -22.52 -26.23 -44.83
C CYS A 659 -22.40 -27.27 -43.70
N LEU A 660 -22.67 -28.55 -43.98
CA LEU A 660 -22.53 -29.65 -43.00
C LEU A 660 -21.07 -29.94 -42.61
N VAL A 661 -20.10 -29.54 -43.42
CA VAL A 661 -18.66 -29.69 -43.13
C VAL A 661 -18.09 -28.48 -42.37
N VAL A 662 -18.50 -27.25 -42.72
CA VAL A 662 -18.03 -26.03 -42.03
C VAL A 662 -18.63 -25.89 -40.62
N MET A 663 -19.94 -26.12 -40.46
CA MET A 663 -20.65 -25.82 -39.20
C MET A 663 -20.14 -26.62 -37.98
N PRO A 664 -19.82 -27.93 -38.06
CA PRO A 664 -19.20 -28.65 -36.94
C PRO A 664 -17.78 -28.13 -36.65
N MET A 665 -16.99 -27.88 -37.68
CA MET A 665 -15.61 -27.42 -37.55
C MET A 665 -15.49 -25.98 -37.03
N SER A 666 -16.56 -25.18 -37.06
CA SER A 666 -16.60 -23.83 -36.51
C SER A 666 -17.11 -23.73 -35.06
N TYR A 667 -17.65 -24.82 -34.49
CA TYR A 667 -18.33 -24.80 -33.18
C TYR A 667 -18.07 -26.00 -32.27
N LEU A 668 -17.51 -27.11 -32.77
CA LEU A 668 -17.31 -28.36 -32.01
C LEU A 668 -15.85 -28.84 -31.98
N VAL A 669 -14.92 -28.13 -32.62
CA VAL A 669 -13.52 -28.55 -32.72
C VAL A 669 -12.60 -27.35 -32.52
N ASP A 670 -11.89 -27.33 -31.39
CA ASP A 670 -10.85 -26.35 -31.14
C ASP A 670 -9.64 -26.63 -32.07
N MET A 671 -9.31 -25.66 -32.91
CA MET A 671 -8.14 -25.68 -33.79
C MET A 671 -7.44 -24.32 -33.79
N ARG A 672 -6.15 -24.33 -34.14
CA ARG A 672 -5.38 -23.11 -34.43
C ARG A 672 -6.13 -22.25 -35.45
N ALA A 673 -6.21 -20.94 -35.19
CA ALA A 673 -6.97 -20.02 -36.04
C ALA A 673 -6.42 -19.97 -37.48
N SER A 674 -5.10 -20.17 -37.64
CA SER A 674 -4.44 -20.34 -38.93
C SER A 674 -4.96 -21.57 -39.71
N THR A 675 -5.03 -22.74 -39.06
CA THR A 675 -5.58 -23.97 -39.63
C THR A 675 -7.06 -23.82 -39.99
N TYR A 676 -7.87 -23.27 -39.08
CA TYR A 676 -9.30 -23.05 -39.32
C TYR A 676 -9.54 -22.07 -40.48
N TYR A 677 -8.75 -20.98 -40.58
CA TYR A 677 -8.82 -20.05 -41.71
C TYR A 677 -8.55 -20.75 -43.05
N VAL A 678 -7.47 -21.51 -43.17
CA VAL A 678 -7.11 -22.20 -44.42
C VAL A 678 -8.20 -23.22 -44.79
N PHE A 679 -8.70 -23.98 -43.82
CA PHE A 679 -9.81 -24.90 -44.03
C PHE A 679 -11.07 -24.20 -44.56
N LEU A 680 -11.52 -23.13 -43.88
CA LEU A 680 -12.71 -22.35 -44.26
C LEU A 680 -12.57 -21.76 -45.67
N ALA A 681 -11.44 -21.12 -45.95
CA ALA A 681 -11.17 -20.51 -47.26
C ALA A 681 -11.08 -21.55 -48.38
N CYS A 682 -10.44 -22.70 -48.14
CA CYS A 682 -10.41 -23.83 -49.09
C CYS A 682 -11.80 -24.38 -49.38
N VAL A 683 -12.61 -24.65 -48.35
CA VAL A 683 -13.98 -25.19 -48.54
C VAL A 683 -14.86 -24.21 -49.29
N LEU A 684 -14.83 -22.91 -48.95
CA LEU A 684 -15.57 -21.87 -49.66
C LEU A 684 -15.19 -21.83 -51.15
N ILE A 685 -13.89 -21.79 -51.47
CA ILE A 685 -13.42 -21.69 -52.86
C ILE A 685 -13.71 -22.99 -53.64
N ILE A 686 -13.47 -24.17 -53.06
CA ILE A 686 -13.75 -25.46 -53.73
C ILE A 686 -15.25 -25.63 -53.99
N CYS A 687 -16.12 -25.31 -53.03
CA CYS A 687 -17.57 -25.34 -53.25
C CYS A 687 -18.01 -24.39 -54.38
N THR A 688 -17.44 -23.17 -54.48
CA THR A 688 -17.82 -22.26 -55.58
C THR A 688 -17.33 -22.77 -56.94
N ILE A 689 -16.11 -23.29 -57.05
CA ILE A 689 -15.60 -23.95 -58.27
C ILE A 689 -16.56 -25.06 -58.69
N LEU A 690 -16.89 -25.99 -57.79
CA LEU A 690 -17.76 -27.14 -58.09
C LEU A 690 -19.15 -26.69 -58.58
N ILE A 691 -19.79 -25.73 -57.92
CA ILE A 691 -21.09 -25.19 -58.32
C ILE A 691 -21.02 -24.55 -59.71
N MET A 692 -19.98 -23.74 -59.99
CA MET A 692 -19.83 -23.11 -61.31
C MET A 692 -19.52 -24.14 -62.39
N CYS A 693 -18.68 -25.15 -62.12
CA CYS A 693 -18.39 -26.24 -63.04
C CYS A 693 -19.67 -27.01 -63.40
N LEU A 694 -20.42 -27.49 -62.41
CA LEU A 694 -21.69 -28.21 -62.61
C LEU A 694 -22.71 -27.36 -63.39
N MET A 695 -22.76 -26.05 -63.15
CA MET A 695 -23.73 -25.15 -63.79
C MET A 695 -23.29 -24.59 -65.15
N LEU A 696 -22.01 -24.60 -65.52
CA LEU A 696 -21.51 -24.03 -66.78
C LEU A 696 -21.02 -25.08 -67.77
N VAL A 697 -20.20 -26.03 -67.32
CA VAL A 697 -19.47 -26.96 -68.21
C VAL A 697 -20.39 -27.78 -69.12
N PRO A 698 -21.52 -28.35 -68.64
CA PRO A 698 -22.47 -29.08 -69.50
C PRO A 698 -23.12 -28.22 -70.59
N LYS A 699 -23.16 -26.89 -70.42
CA LYS A 699 -23.75 -25.97 -71.42
C LYS A 699 -22.71 -25.58 -72.47
N MET A 700 -21.46 -25.34 -72.04
CA MET A 700 -20.36 -25.00 -72.93
C MET A 700 -20.03 -26.13 -73.91
N PHE A 701 -20.02 -27.40 -73.45
CA PHE A 701 -19.82 -28.54 -74.34
C PHE A 701 -20.92 -28.64 -75.40
N ARG A 702 -22.19 -28.56 -75.00
CA ARG A 702 -23.34 -28.63 -75.91
C ARG A 702 -23.40 -27.48 -76.91
N LEU A 703 -22.97 -26.28 -76.52
CA LEU A 703 -22.85 -25.14 -77.44
C LEU A 703 -21.79 -25.40 -78.51
N LYS A 704 -20.68 -26.05 -78.15
CA LYS A 704 -19.65 -26.47 -79.12
C LYS A 704 -20.19 -27.56 -80.07
N GLU A 705 -20.98 -28.50 -79.55
CA GLU A 705 -21.62 -29.59 -80.28
C GLU A 705 -22.69 -29.10 -81.28
N GLU A 706 -23.61 -28.22 -80.86
CA GLU A 706 -24.59 -27.58 -81.75
C GLU A 706 -23.89 -26.73 -82.83
N THR A 707 -22.80 -26.03 -82.48
CA THR A 707 -22.00 -25.24 -83.45
C THR A 707 -21.31 -26.14 -84.47
N SER A 708 -20.72 -27.26 -84.03
CA SER A 708 -20.05 -28.23 -84.92
C SER A 708 -21.04 -28.92 -85.86
N SER A 709 -22.23 -29.25 -85.37
CA SER A 709 -23.33 -29.85 -86.16
C SER A 709 -23.95 -28.86 -87.17
N SER A 710 -23.91 -27.56 -86.85
CA SER A 710 -24.33 -26.50 -87.78
C SER A 710 -23.28 -26.23 -88.87
N ALA A 711 -22.00 -26.39 -88.54
CA ALA A 711 -20.90 -26.26 -89.51
C ALA A 711 -20.92 -27.39 -90.55
N SER A 712 -21.17 -28.65 -90.14
CA SER A 712 -21.25 -29.79 -91.06
C SER A 712 -22.43 -29.70 -92.03
N SER A 713 -23.62 -29.32 -91.55
CA SER A 713 -24.83 -29.16 -92.40
C SER A 713 -24.72 -28.02 -93.43
N THR A 714 -23.92 -26.98 -93.17
CA THR A 714 -23.72 -25.86 -94.11
C THR A 714 -22.86 -26.24 -95.33
N SER A 715 -22.04 -27.30 -95.24
CA SER A 715 -21.15 -27.74 -96.33
C SER A 715 -21.86 -28.37 -97.54
N MET A 716 -23.09 -28.89 -97.36
CA MET A 716 -23.77 -29.72 -98.36
C MET A 716 -24.58 -28.92 -99.40
N ALA A 717 -24.79 -27.62 -99.18
CA ALA A 717 -25.64 -26.79 -100.06
C ALA A 717 -24.97 -26.28 -101.34
N ASN A 718 -23.63 -26.29 -101.42
CA ASN A 718 -22.87 -25.63 -102.49
C ASN A 718 -22.27 -26.57 -103.56
N SER A 719 -22.52 -27.89 -103.50
CA SER A 719 -21.87 -28.88 -104.38
C SER A 719 -22.83 -29.61 -105.33
N ALA A 720 -23.87 -28.92 -105.82
CA ALA A 720 -24.87 -29.46 -106.75
C ALA A 720 -24.84 -28.81 -108.15
N LYS A 721 -23.64 -28.59 -108.72
CA LYS A 721 -23.46 -28.18 -110.13
C LYS A 721 -22.19 -28.78 -110.75
N SER A 722 -22.34 -29.31 -111.96
CA SER A 722 -21.28 -29.72 -112.90
C SER A 722 -20.38 -30.91 -112.52
N ARG A 723 -20.79 -32.11 -112.96
CA ARG A 723 -20.26 -32.65 -114.23
C ARG A 723 -21.10 -33.80 -114.80
N ASN A 724 -21.12 -33.87 -116.14
CA ASN A 724 -21.68 -34.99 -116.93
C ASN A 724 -20.56 -36.01 -117.27
N SER A 725 -20.93 -37.10 -117.95
CA SER A 725 -20.05 -37.94 -118.80
C SER A 725 -19.20 -39.00 -118.04
N LEU A 726 -19.12 -40.28 -118.43
CA LEU A 726 -19.98 -41.15 -119.28
C LEU A 726 -19.55 -42.64 -119.11
N VAL A 727 -20.27 -43.55 -119.78
CA VAL A 727 -20.01 -45.00 -120.05
C VAL A 727 -20.62 -46.00 -119.02
N PRO A 728 -21.45 -46.97 -119.47
CA PRO A 728 -22.11 -47.97 -118.62
C PRO A 728 -21.73 -49.45 -118.89
N ALA A 729 -22.09 -50.36 -117.97
CA ALA A 729 -22.31 -51.80 -118.24
C ALA A 729 -23.29 -52.46 -117.23
N LYS A 730 -24.02 -53.48 -117.68
CA LYS A 730 -25.01 -54.35 -116.98
C LYS A 730 -25.24 -55.59 -117.90
N PRO A 731 -25.99 -56.67 -117.56
CA PRO A 731 -26.67 -57.07 -116.31
C PRO A 731 -26.44 -58.57 -115.95
N ILE A 732 -27.48 -59.27 -115.44
CA ILE A 732 -27.58 -60.73 -115.12
C ILE A 732 -26.91 -61.09 -113.76
N ALA A 733 -27.58 -61.61 -112.73
CA ALA A 733 -29.00 -61.90 -112.43
C ALA A 733 -29.22 -61.75 -110.88
N SER A 734 -30.28 -62.21 -110.18
CA SER A 734 -31.50 -62.98 -110.50
C SER A 734 -32.68 -62.62 -109.55
N ASN A 735 -33.80 -63.34 -109.71
CA ASN A 735 -34.91 -63.44 -108.73
C ASN A 735 -34.65 -64.63 -107.76
N LEU A 736 -35.51 -65.07 -106.82
CA LEU A 736 -36.99 -65.12 -106.78
C LEU A 736 -37.55 -65.56 -105.39
N THR A 737 -38.67 -64.96 -104.92
CA THR A 737 -39.66 -65.48 -103.91
C THR A 737 -39.15 -65.87 -102.49
N ASN A 738 -39.93 -66.04 -101.41
CA ASN A 738 -41.34 -65.69 -101.07
C ASN A 738 -41.40 -65.39 -99.54
N LEU A 739 -42.25 -64.49 -99.04
CA LEU A 739 -43.58 -64.79 -98.43
C LEU A 739 -43.63 -65.98 -97.43
N THR A 740 -43.92 -65.65 -96.16
CA THR A 740 -44.89 -66.25 -95.18
C THR A 740 -45.10 -67.79 -95.13
N GLU A 741 -45.35 -68.43 -93.98
CA GLU A 741 -45.66 -67.93 -92.62
C GLU A 741 -44.82 -68.71 -91.56
N THR A 742 -45.19 -69.18 -90.35
CA THR A 742 -46.41 -69.42 -89.55
C THR A 742 -46.13 -69.16 -88.03
N ASP A 743 -47.03 -69.60 -87.13
CA ASP A 743 -46.79 -70.02 -85.73
C ASP A 743 -46.54 -68.97 -84.61
N ASP A 744 -47.64 -68.26 -84.33
CA ASP A 744 -48.31 -68.16 -83.01
C ASP A 744 -47.57 -67.75 -81.72
N VAL A 745 -48.09 -66.65 -81.14
CA VAL A 745 -47.97 -66.27 -79.73
C VAL A 745 -49.33 -65.81 -79.22
N PRO A 746 -49.94 -66.48 -78.21
CA PRO A 746 -51.11 -65.97 -77.51
C PRO A 746 -50.77 -64.73 -76.66
N ARG A 747 -51.62 -63.70 -76.74
CA ARG A 747 -51.63 -62.51 -75.86
C ARG A 747 -52.54 -62.78 -74.63
N ASP A 748 -52.83 -61.89 -73.67
CA ASP A 748 -53.51 -60.57 -73.72
C ASP A 748 -53.63 -59.95 -72.31
N GLU A 749 -54.00 -58.67 -72.06
CA GLU A 749 -54.11 -57.48 -72.96
C GLU A 749 -53.27 -56.28 -72.44
N ALA A 750 -53.63 -55.33 -71.55
CA ALA A 750 -54.90 -54.92 -70.92
C ALA A 750 -54.94 -53.38 -70.70
N ARG A 751 -55.50 -52.60 -71.65
CA ARG A 751 -55.52 -51.13 -71.68
C ARG A 751 -56.90 -50.55 -71.35
N LYS A 752 -57.12 -50.05 -70.13
CA LYS A 752 -58.10 -48.96 -69.87
C LYS A 752 -57.96 -48.28 -68.51
N SER A 753 -58.74 -47.21 -68.32
CA SER A 753 -58.71 -46.29 -67.19
C SER A 753 -60.05 -46.22 -66.47
N SER A 754 -60.01 -45.80 -65.20
CA SER A 754 -61.09 -45.16 -64.43
C SER A 754 -62.30 -46.01 -64.01
N GLN A 755 -62.38 -46.29 -62.70
CA GLN A 755 -63.54 -45.85 -61.89
C GLN A 755 -63.22 -45.80 -60.37
N LYS A 756 -64.11 -45.16 -59.60
CA LYS A 756 -64.08 -45.05 -58.12
C LYS A 756 -65.01 -46.11 -57.49
N TYR A 757 -64.85 -46.46 -56.21
CA TYR A 757 -65.80 -46.12 -55.10
C TYR A 757 -65.52 -46.84 -53.74
N GLN A 758 -65.38 -46.04 -52.66
CA GLN A 758 -65.92 -46.24 -51.28
C GLN A 758 -65.45 -47.34 -50.27
N VAL A 759 -65.85 -47.08 -49.01
CA VAL A 759 -66.05 -47.94 -47.79
C VAL A 759 -64.91 -48.18 -46.78
N LYS A 760 -64.76 -47.24 -45.82
CA LYS A 760 -64.95 -47.38 -44.34
C LYS A 760 -64.08 -48.42 -43.51
N PRO A 761 -64.21 -48.55 -42.15
CA PRO A 761 -63.00 -48.61 -41.28
C PRO A 761 -62.98 -49.71 -40.18
N LEU A 762 -61.95 -49.69 -39.32
CA LEU A 762 -62.11 -49.83 -37.86
C LEU A 762 -60.97 -49.11 -37.09
N GLY A 763 -61.12 -48.93 -35.78
CA GLY A 763 -60.22 -48.12 -34.93
C GLY A 763 -58.93 -48.82 -34.45
N GLY A 764 -58.11 -48.22 -33.59
CA GLY A 764 -58.15 -46.85 -33.07
C GLY A 764 -57.69 -46.75 -31.60
N ASN A 765 -56.96 -45.68 -31.25
CA ASN A 765 -57.15 -44.97 -29.97
C ASN A 765 -56.46 -43.60 -29.93
N THR A 766 -57.25 -42.66 -29.46
CA THR A 766 -57.00 -41.32 -28.94
C THR A 766 -55.74 -41.11 -28.09
N THR A 767 -54.99 -40.04 -28.40
CA THR A 767 -54.57 -38.90 -27.53
C THR A 767 -53.97 -39.13 -26.12
N ASN A 768 -53.10 -38.27 -25.57
CA ASN A 768 -52.79 -36.88 -25.93
C ASN A 768 -51.38 -36.43 -25.45
N ASN A 769 -51.04 -35.17 -25.73
CA ASN A 769 -50.05 -34.36 -24.97
C ASN A 769 -50.32 -34.45 -23.44
N SER A 770 -49.38 -34.18 -22.53
CA SER A 770 -48.54 -32.96 -22.49
C SER A 770 -47.52 -32.97 -21.35
N ASN A 771 -46.44 -32.18 -21.49
CA ASN A 771 -45.71 -31.48 -20.42
C ASN A 771 -44.98 -32.37 -19.36
N SER A 772 -43.94 -31.92 -18.65
CA SER A 772 -43.01 -30.77 -18.80
C SER A 772 -41.92 -30.86 -17.72
N VAL A 773 -40.73 -30.30 -17.96
CA VAL A 773 -39.77 -29.83 -16.92
C VAL A 773 -39.09 -30.94 -16.08
N MET A 774 -37.75 -30.96 -16.11
CA MET A 774 -36.82 -30.77 -14.97
C MET A 774 -37.31 -31.19 -13.55
N GLY A 775 -36.52 -31.81 -12.67
CA GLY A 775 -35.07 -31.67 -12.48
C GLY A 775 -34.79 -30.30 -11.85
N ASP A 776 -34.56 -30.14 -10.56
CA ASP A 776 -33.94 -31.06 -9.60
C ASP A 776 -34.36 -30.67 -8.15
N GLU A 777 -33.44 -30.80 -7.19
CA GLU A 777 -33.41 -30.16 -5.86
C GLU A 777 -34.24 -30.82 -4.75
N GLY A 778 -33.61 -31.79 -4.10
CA GLY A 778 -33.97 -32.20 -2.74
C GLY A 778 -33.26 -31.37 -1.66
N VAL A 779 -34.05 -30.70 -0.81
CA VAL A 779 -33.81 -30.50 0.63
C VAL A 779 -32.58 -29.68 1.09
N SER A 780 -32.86 -28.50 1.67
CA SER A 780 -32.39 -28.22 3.04
C SER A 780 -33.31 -27.22 3.77
N THR A 781 -33.80 -27.64 4.95
CA THR A 781 -34.13 -26.82 6.16
C THR A 781 -34.66 -25.38 5.99
N THR A 782 -35.78 -24.99 6.60
CA THR A 782 -36.05 -25.09 8.05
C THR A 782 -37.54 -24.94 8.34
N ASP A 783 -38.07 -25.64 9.34
CA ASP A 783 -39.49 -25.57 9.74
C ASP A 783 -39.67 -24.88 11.12
N GLN A 784 -40.86 -24.33 11.37
CA GLN A 784 -41.27 -23.75 12.65
C GLN A 784 -42.74 -24.11 12.97
N ARG A 785 -42.96 -25.09 13.85
CA ARG A 785 -43.89 -24.98 15.00
C ARG A 785 -43.96 -26.23 15.89
N ASN A 786 -44.35 -25.96 17.14
CA ASN A 786 -44.74 -26.88 18.22
C ASN A 786 -43.61 -27.78 18.75
#